data_AF-A0A1J5SL78-F1
#
_entry.id   AF-A0A1J5SL78-F1
#
_cell.length_a   1.000
_cell.length_b   1.000
_cell.length_c   1.000
_cell.angle_alpha   90.00
_cell.angle_beta   90.00
_cell.angle_gamma   90.00
#
_symmetry.space_group_name_H-M   'P 1'
#
loop_
_entity.id
_entity.type
_entity.pdbx_description
1 polymer ?
#
loop_
_entity_poly.entity_id
_entity_poly.type
_entity_poly.pdbx_seq_one_letter_code
_entity_poly.pdbx_strand_id
1 'polypeptide(L)'
;MNRTARFSAALAAVLLAAAAASGAGEAVGVWRTTADLSSKLSQQAGLTFGPDSGTAPLTIAVDPTTRYQQMDGFGVSLTDSASSLIMNQLSSAKRTEVMDALFGPDGIGLSMLRQPMGACDFSRTMYSYDDTAGDTALDHFSVVKDEDAIIPAIRLALDQNPSIRIIASPWSPPGWMKTSNSMIGGTLRSDMVSTFADYFVKFIEAYADEGIGIYAVTPQNEPGYSPSNYPGSTLTAAQQIAFIDQLGPALKAAGFSTKIICYDHNYDGWTIPQAILSDPTAASYTAGAGFHHYGGDPSEMTTLHTLFPGKDIWFTEGGIGDWNDTFDNVAHEVVAIPRNWAKSIIFWNAALNQNDGPALIGDNNTNQGMVTIRSDTTDSVTYNPQYYILGQLSRFVKPGATRIDSTDWEGTLETVAFQNPDGSFVLVVLNRQASAQSVKITWSGEAATAQVPPTSLTTFTWSATVAPVAITSQPASATVASGARAALSVAATGGGTLAYQWLLGGVPIAGATSAAYTVPSARSADAGTYSVIVSNAAGSVTSAAATLTVTSSSGLPKPNRFLAISTRCFIGTGSAVGVAGFILNAPSVVLVRAGGPSLANYGVSGVLQNPMLTLYNAKSVPVLSDTGWKTPPTYLSGTTVGSDGSYSTAYDVAQVSAAVGAYAFTTDADSALVVKLPAGLYTVQVQGADGGTGNSLIEVFLYRPPGDTDAGNRFAAISTRCHVGRSDSVAVVGLAIQSTCKVLLRAVGPTLGTQGVANTLPKPQLVLYNGSSQVVGGNTGWESDAGEADSVSKAAAAVGEFPLSSPDDSALLVVLPAGLYTAQIQDKNGATGNAIVEAYLVP
;
A
#
# COMPACT_ATOMS: atom_id res chain seq x y z
N MET A 1 -69.20 23.24 5.29
CA MET A 1 -68.56 24.30 4.47
C MET A 1 -67.38 23.68 3.72
N ASN A 2 -67.40 23.80 2.38
CA ASN A 2 -66.38 23.52 1.34
C ASN A 2 -65.68 22.14 1.32
N ARG A 3 -65.94 21.22 0.37
CA ARG A 3 -65.52 21.16 -1.06
C ARG A 3 -63.99 21.30 -1.18
N THR A 4 -63.17 20.34 -1.63
CA THR A 4 -63.13 19.52 -2.87
C THR A 4 -62.07 18.39 -2.70
N ALA A 5 -62.38 17.10 -2.86
CA ALA A 5 -62.30 16.28 -4.09
C ALA A 5 -60.88 15.91 -4.61
N ARG A 6 -60.53 14.63 -4.38
CA ARG A 6 -59.86 13.62 -5.25
C ARG A 6 -58.78 14.09 -6.22
N PHE A 7 -57.59 13.48 -6.13
CA PHE A 7 -56.90 12.94 -7.31
C PHE A 7 -56.17 11.63 -7.00
N SER A 8 -56.49 10.63 -7.82
CA SER A 8 -55.88 9.32 -7.91
C SER A 8 -54.39 9.44 -8.24
N ALA A 9 -53.51 8.88 -7.42
CA ALA A 9 -52.18 8.48 -7.88
C ALA A 9 -52.31 7.06 -8.41
N ALA A 10 -52.42 6.97 -9.75
CA ALA A 10 -52.30 5.72 -10.46
C ALA A 10 -50.99 5.05 -10.05
N LEU A 11 -51.10 3.85 -9.49
CA LEU A 11 -50.02 2.89 -9.39
C LEU A 11 -49.63 2.53 -10.82
N ALA A 12 -48.75 3.32 -11.44
CA ALA A 12 -48.03 2.88 -12.61
C ALA A 12 -47.10 1.77 -12.13
N ALA A 13 -47.63 0.55 -12.12
CA ALA A 13 -46.82 -0.64 -12.30
C ALA A 13 -46.04 -0.40 -13.59
N VAL A 14 -44.80 0.09 -13.44
CA VAL A 14 -43.81 -0.06 -14.47
C VAL A 14 -43.60 -1.56 -14.53
N LEU A 15 -44.36 -2.21 -15.41
CA LEU A 15 -43.90 -3.40 -16.10
C LEU A 15 -42.54 -2.99 -16.67
N LEU A 16 -41.45 -3.30 -15.96
CA LEU A 16 -40.28 -3.79 -16.63
C LEU A 16 -40.71 -5.11 -17.27
N ALA A 17 -41.40 -4.99 -18.42
CA ALA A 17 -41.11 -5.92 -19.49
C ALA A 17 -39.61 -5.72 -19.74
N ALA A 18 -38.81 -6.60 -19.14
CA ALA A 18 -37.45 -6.81 -19.56
C ALA A 18 -37.53 -6.89 -21.09
N ALA A 19 -36.92 -5.91 -21.75
CA ALA A 19 -36.66 -6.04 -23.17
C ALA A 19 -35.72 -7.24 -23.30
N ALA A 20 -36.31 -8.42 -23.47
CA ALA A 20 -35.68 -9.57 -24.07
C ALA A 20 -35.38 -9.19 -25.52
N ALA A 21 -34.36 -8.35 -25.70
CA ALA A 21 -33.57 -8.32 -26.90
C ALA A 21 -32.36 -9.21 -26.57
N SER A 22 -32.60 -10.52 -26.66
CA SER A 22 -31.59 -11.56 -26.63
C SER A 22 -30.47 -11.17 -27.59
N GLY A 23 -29.25 -11.02 -27.08
CA GLY A 23 -28.05 -11.06 -27.90
C GLY A 23 -27.75 -12.49 -28.36
N ALA A 24 -28.76 -13.29 -28.68
CA ALA A 24 -28.61 -14.72 -28.95
C ALA A 24 -27.56 -14.97 -30.04
N GLY A 25 -26.45 -15.58 -29.65
CA GLY A 25 -25.36 -15.94 -30.55
C GLY A 25 -24.01 -16.19 -29.87
N GLU A 26 -23.96 -16.25 -28.55
CA GLU A 26 -22.75 -16.43 -27.75
C GLU A 26 -22.08 -17.76 -28.11
N ALA A 27 -20.82 -17.67 -28.55
CA ALA A 27 -20.01 -18.84 -28.82
C ALA A 27 -19.63 -19.53 -27.50
N VAL A 28 -19.89 -20.83 -27.44
CA VAL A 28 -19.56 -21.68 -26.29
C VAL A 28 -18.39 -22.57 -26.68
N GLY A 29 -17.24 -22.38 -26.04
CA GLY A 29 -16.11 -23.29 -26.10
C GLY A 29 -16.43 -24.59 -25.36
N VAL A 30 -15.94 -25.71 -25.89
CA VAL A 30 -16.17 -27.04 -25.32
C VAL A 30 -14.84 -27.77 -25.23
N TRP A 31 -14.51 -28.29 -24.05
CA TRP A 31 -13.27 -29.01 -23.76
C TRP A 31 -13.56 -30.33 -23.08
N ARG A 32 -12.81 -31.38 -23.40
CA ARG A 32 -13.15 -32.74 -22.97
C ARG A 32 -11.95 -33.56 -22.50
N THR A 33 -12.19 -34.32 -21.42
CA THR A 33 -11.31 -35.39 -20.96
C THR A 33 -12.17 -36.63 -20.72
N THR A 34 -11.83 -37.75 -21.37
CA THR A 34 -12.53 -39.04 -21.21
C THR A 34 -11.70 -39.99 -20.34
N ALA A 35 -12.34 -40.92 -19.64
CA ALA A 35 -11.65 -41.87 -18.77
C ALA A 35 -10.61 -42.75 -19.48
N ASP A 36 -10.84 -43.07 -20.75
CA ASP A 36 -9.89 -43.82 -21.59
C ASP A 36 -8.74 -42.96 -22.13
N LEU A 37 -8.73 -41.67 -21.81
CA LEU A 37 -7.79 -40.65 -22.29
C LEU A 37 -7.68 -40.59 -23.84
N SER A 38 -8.71 -41.01 -24.57
CA SER A 38 -8.82 -40.75 -26.01
C SER A 38 -9.04 -39.26 -26.31
N SER A 39 -9.65 -38.54 -25.36
CA SER A 39 -9.66 -37.07 -25.27
C SER A 39 -8.93 -36.62 -24.01
N LYS A 40 -7.92 -35.75 -24.17
CA LYS A 40 -7.02 -35.29 -23.10
C LYS A 40 -7.05 -33.77 -23.02
N LEU A 41 -7.98 -33.21 -22.24
CA LEU A 41 -8.23 -31.76 -22.20
C LEU A 41 -8.29 -31.17 -23.63
N SER A 42 -9.01 -31.84 -24.52
CA SER A 42 -9.01 -31.51 -25.94
C SER A 42 -10.18 -30.61 -26.32
N GLN A 43 -9.91 -29.57 -27.11
CA GLN A 43 -10.93 -28.69 -27.63
C GLN A 43 -11.85 -29.46 -28.60
N GLN A 44 -13.15 -29.27 -28.46
CA GLN A 44 -14.19 -29.86 -29.30
C GLN A 44 -14.81 -28.79 -30.21
N ALA A 45 -15.70 -29.22 -31.11
CA ALA A 45 -16.54 -28.29 -31.84
C ALA A 45 -17.36 -27.44 -30.86
N GLY A 46 -17.29 -26.11 -31.01
CA GLY A 46 -18.03 -25.17 -30.17
C GLY A 46 -19.53 -25.24 -30.41
N LEU A 47 -20.29 -24.72 -29.44
CA LEU A 47 -21.75 -24.54 -29.54
C LEU A 47 -22.06 -23.05 -29.66
N THR A 48 -23.33 -22.73 -29.89
CA THR A 48 -23.82 -21.36 -29.91
C THR A 48 -25.09 -21.31 -29.08
N PHE A 49 -25.14 -20.39 -28.11
CA PHE A 49 -26.36 -20.12 -27.39
C PHE A 49 -27.40 -19.50 -28.32
N GLY A 50 -28.63 -20.00 -28.23
CA GLY A 50 -29.80 -19.42 -28.89
C GLY A 50 -30.86 -19.02 -27.85
N PRO A 51 -31.99 -18.45 -28.28
CA PRO A 51 -33.12 -18.22 -27.38
C PRO A 51 -33.50 -19.52 -26.67
N ASP A 52 -33.82 -19.45 -25.38
CA ASP A 52 -34.20 -20.63 -24.59
C ASP A 52 -35.41 -21.35 -25.21
N SER A 53 -35.10 -22.38 -25.98
CA SER A 53 -36.04 -23.15 -26.80
C SER A 53 -35.51 -24.58 -26.97
N GLY A 54 -36.37 -25.48 -27.46
CA GLY A 54 -36.04 -26.90 -27.56
C GLY A 54 -36.02 -27.65 -26.22
N THR A 55 -35.79 -28.96 -26.31
CA THR A 55 -35.87 -29.90 -25.17
C THR A 55 -34.72 -30.92 -25.21
N ALA A 56 -34.19 -31.26 -24.04
CA ALA A 56 -33.33 -32.42 -23.81
C ALA A 56 -33.81 -33.19 -22.56
N PRO A 57 -33.43 -34.46 -22.36
CA PRO A 57 -33.82 -35.23 -21.18
C PRO A 57 -33.42 -34.59 -19.86
N LEU A 58 -32.27 -33.90 -19.83
CA LEU A 58 -31.75 -33.19 -18.67
C LEU A 58 -31.53 -31.72 -19.02
N THR A 59 -31.88 -30.82 -18.10
CA THR A 59 -31.65 -29.38 -18.24
C THR A 59 -30.77 -28.87 -17.11
N ILE A 60 -29.56 -28.41 -17.43
CA ILE A 60 -28.64 -27.77 -16.49
C ILE A 60 -28.94 -26.27 -16.53
N ALA A 61 -29.49 -25.72 -15.44
CA ALA A 61 -29.61 -24.28 -15.27
C ALA A 61 -28.35 -23.73 -14.61
N VAL A 62 -27.76 -22.70 -15.20
CA VAL A 62 -26.63 -21.93 -14.64
C VAL A 62 -27.16 -20.57 -14.23
N ASP A 63 -27.16 -20.29 -12.92
CA ASP A 63 -27.68 -19.05 -12.35
C ASP A 63 -26.53 -18.18 -11.78
N PRO A 64 -26.13 -17.11 -12.49
CA PRO A 64 -25.07 -16.21 -12.02
C PRO A 64 -25.52 -15.25 -10.91
N THR A 65 -26.81 -15.25 -10.54
CA THR A 65 -27.35 -14.38 -9.48
C THR A 65 -27.15 -14.98 -8.09
N THR A 66 -27.10 -16.30 -7.99
CA THR A 66 -26.74 -17.04 -6.76
C THR A 66 -25.23 -17.25 -6.71
N ARG A 67 -24.56 -16.70 -5.69
CA ARG A 67 -23.09 -16.66 -5.56
C ARG A 67 -22.63 -17.33 -4.26
N TYR A 68 -21.51 -18.02 -4.34
CA TYR A 68 -20.86 -18.71 -3.22
C TYR A 68 -19.45 -18.14 -2.96
N GLN A 69 -18.47 -18.99 -2.68
CA GLN A 69 -17.09 -18.59 -2.42
C GLN A 69 -16.35 -18.09 -3.67
N GLN A 70 -15.33 -17.25 -3.45
CA GLN A 70 -14.33 -16.91 -4.46
C GLN A 70 -13.22 -17.95 -4.47
N MET A 71 -12.77 -18.37 -5.64
CA MET A 71 -11.71 -19.36 -5.80
C MET A 71 -10.34 -18.69 -5.67
N ASP A 72 -9.50 -19.25 -4.80
CA ASP A 72 -8.11 -18.83 -4.65
C ASP A 72 -7.22 -19.45 -5.74
N GLY A 73 -7.50 -20.68 -6.15
CA GLY A 73 -6.82 -21.33 -7.27
C GLY A 73 -6.71 -22.84 -7.14
N PHE A 74 -5.90 -23.43 -8.01
CA PHE A 74 -5.71 -24.88 -8.12
C PHE A 74 -4.22 -25.17 -8.24
N GLY A 75 -3.76 -26.28 -7.68
CA GLY A 75 -2.33 -26.45 -7.47
C GLY A 75 -1.84 -27.87 -7.27
N VAL A 76 -0.54 -27.94 -7.04
CA VAL A 76 0.23 -29.13 -6.67
C VAL A 76 1.26 -28.76 -5.60
N SER A 77 1.92 -29.76 -5.01
CA SER A 77 3.06 -29.55 -4.12
C SER A 77 4.38 -29.78 -4.84
N LEU A 78 5.30 -28.84 -4.67
CA LEU A 78 6.70 -28.97 -5.11
C LEU A 78 7.53 -29.56 -3.97
N THR A 79 7.23 -30.82 -3.62
CA THR A 79 8.01 -31.59 -2.65
C THR A 79 9.47 -31.69 -3.08
N ASP A 80 10.37 -32.03 -2.15
CA ASP A 80 11.79 -32.22 -2.47
C ASP A 80 11.98 -33.26 -3.60
N SER A 81 11.19 -34.33 -3.59
CA SER A 81 11.16 -35.33 -4.65
C SER A 81 10.76 -34.75 -6.01
N ALA A 82 9.62 -34.05 -6.06
CA ALA A 82 9.13 -33.43 -7.29
C ALA A 82 10.13 -32.40 -7.85
N SER A 83 10.61 -31.53 -6.97
CA SER A 83 11.56 -30.47 -7.29
C SER A 83 12.88 -31.06 -7.79
N SER A 84 13.42 -32.08 -7.13
CA SER A 84 14.66 -32.74 -7.59
C SER A 84 14.48 -33.41 -8.95
N LEU A 85 13.33 -34.03 -9.25
CA LEU A 85 13.11 -34.62 -10.57
C LEU A 85 13.07 -33.54 -11.66
N ILE A 86 12.33 -32.45 -11.43
CA ILE A 86 12.22 -31.33 -12.37
C ILE A 86 13.58 -30.63 -12.58
N MET A 87 14.30 -30.36 -11.49
CA MET A 87 15.53 -29.57 -11.52
C MET A 87 16.76 -30.39 -11.90
N ASN A 88 16.78 -31.70 -11.66
CA ASN A 88 17.99 -32.51 -11.84
C ASN A 88 17.86 -33.58 -12.93
N GLN A 89 16.65 -34.04 -13.29
CA GLN A 89 16.47 -35.07 -14.33
C GLN A 89 16.06 -34.54 -15.70
N LEU A 90 15.60 -33.29 -15.78
CA LEU A 90 15.22 -32.66 -17.04
C LEU A 90 16.29 -31.67 -17.51
N SER A 91 16.55 -31.68 -18.82
CA SER A 91 17.28 -30.62 -19.51
C SER A 91 16.56 -29.28 -19.34
N SER A 92 17.29 -28.17 -19.48
CA SER A 92 16.71 -26.82 -19.30
C SER A 92 15.48 -26.58 -20.21
N ALA A 93 15.53 -27.06 -21.45
CA ALA A 93 14.42 -26.94 -22.40
C ALA A 93 13.20 -27.76 -21.95
N LYS A 94 13.41 -29.04 -21.60
CA LYS A 94 12.31 -29.91 -21.16
C LYS A 94 11.72 -29.47 -19.82
N ARG A 95 12.56 -28.96 -18.91
CA ARG A 95 12.13 -28.37 -17.64
C ARG A 95 11.20 -27.19 -17.86
N THR A 96 11.58 -26.27 -18.75
CA THR A 96 10.74 -25.11 -19.08
C THR A 96 9.42 -25.56 -19.68
N GLU A 97 9.43 -26.54 -20.59
CA GLU A 97 8.21 -27.13 -21.18
C GLU A 97 7.27 -27.73 -20.12
N VAL A 98 7.80 -28.51 -19.16
CA VAL A 98 6.99 -29.12 -18.09
C VAL A 98 6.42 -28.05 -17.16
N MET A 99 7.21 -27.04 -16.81
CA MET A 99 6.76 -25.96 -15.93
C MET A 99 5.75 -25.05 -16.64
N ASP A 100 5.88 -24.81 -17.94
CA ASP A 100 4.87 -24.10 -18.74
C ASP A 100 3.58 -24.92 -18.88
N ALA A 101 3.67 -26.24 -19.06
CA ALA A 101 2.51 -27.12 -19.06
C ALA A 101 1.75 -27.09 -17.72
N LEU A 102 2.45 -27.02 -16.59
CA LEU A 102 1.83 -26.95 -15.26
C LEU A 102 1.31 -25.54 -14.94
N PHE A 103 2.13 -24.50 -15.07
CA PHE A 103 1.85 -23.16 -14.54
C PHE A 103 1.58 -22.12 -15.61
N GLY A 104 2.04 -22.35 -16.84
CA GLY A 104 1.96 -21.39 -17.93
C GLY A 104 0.55 -21.20 -18.49
N PRO A 105 0.33 -20.10 -19.24
CA PRO A 105 -0.97 -19.73 -19.80
C PRO A 105 -1.47 -20.71 -20.87
N ASP A 106 -0.55 -21.37 -21.57
CA ASP A 106 -0.85 -22.38 -22.59
C ASP A 106 -0.97 -23.80 -22.01
N GLY A 107 -0.59 -23.99 -20.74
CA GLY A 107 -0.75 -25.22 -19.95
C GLY A 107 -2.06 -25.30 -19.17
N ILE A 108 -2.06 -25.99 -18.04
CA ILE A 108 -3.23 -26.06 -17.14
C ILE A 108 -3.30 -24.88 -16.16
N GLY A 109 -2.33 -23.96 -16.18
CA GLY A 109 -2.40 -22.67 -15.47
C GLY A 109 -2.57 -22.80 -13.95
N LEU A 110 -1.86 -23.74 -13.32
CA LEU A 110 -1.86 -23.88 -11.86
C LEU A 110 -1.47 -22.54 -11.20
N SER A 111 -2.20 -22.20 -10.15
CA SER A 111 -2.16 -20.90 -9.47
C SER A 111 -1.96 -21.02 -7.97
N MET A 112 -1.79 -22.25 -7.47
CA MET A 112 -1.43 -22.51 -6.08
C MET A 112 -0.29 -23.52 -6.00
N LEU A 113 0.51 -23.37 -4.96
CA LEU A 113 1.49 -24.36 -4.52
C LEU A 113 1.26 -24.69 -3.06
N ARG A 114 1.52 -25.93 -2.68
CA ARG A 114 1.74 -26.29 -1.28
C ARG A 114 3.19 -26.69 -1.06
N GLN A 115 3.81 -26.13 -0.03
CA GLN A 115 5.23 -26.28 0.23
C GLN A 115 5.48 -26.87 1.62
N PRO A 116 6.09 -28.06 1.70
CA PRO A 116 6.64 -28.56 2.95
C PRO A 116 7.63 -27.59 3.59
N MET A 117 7.45 -27.35 4.89
CA MET A 117 8.43 -26.69 5.75
C MET A 117 9.34 -27.76 6.36
N GLY A 118 10.50 -27.95 5.75
CA GLY A 118 11.43 -29.06 6.05
C GLY A 118 11.03 -30.34 5.32
N ALA A 119 11.56 -31.48 5.79
CA ALA A 119 11.27 -32.77 5.17
C ALA A 119 9.80 -33.19 5.36
N CYS A 120 9.26 -33.81 4.32
CA CYS A 120 8.01 -34.59 4.32
C CYS A 120 8.30 -36.06 3.99
N ASP A 121 7.26 -36.88 3.86
CA ASP A 121 7.34 -38.23 3.29
C ASP A 121 7.98 -38.27 1.89
N PHE A 122 7.70 -37.27 1.04
CA PHE A 122 8.33 -37.10 -0.28
C PHE A 122 9.55 -36.18 -0.22
N SER A 123 10.50 -36.58 0.62
CA SER A 123 11.84 -35.99 0.66
C SER A 123 12.92 -37.03 0.40
N ARG A 124 14.07 -36.59 -0.09
CA ARG A 124 15.24 -37.44 -0.33
C ARG A 124 15.96 -37.77 0.98
N THR A 125 15.87 -36.87 1.97
CA THR A 125 16.48 -37.02 3.30
C THR A 125 15.57 -36.44 4.39
N MET A 126 15.76 -36.89 5.63
CA MET A 126 15.08 -36.37 6.82
C MET A 126 15.85 -35.15 7.36
N TYR A 127 15.20 -34.00 7.48
CA TYR A 127 15.77 -32.77 8.02
C TYR A 127 14.68 -31.80 8.47
N SER A 128 15.00 -30.92 9.43
CA SER A 128 14.29 -29.66 9.67
C SER A 128 15.18 -28.49 9.29
N TYR A 129 14.69 -27.26 9.41
CA TYR A 129 15.52 -26.07 9.21
C TYR A 129 16.38 -25.74 10.42
N ASP A 130 16.19 -26.43 11.56
CA ASP A 130 17.05 -26.29 12.74
C ASP A 130 17.17 -27.61 13.50
N ASP A 131 18.13 -28.45 13.10
CA ASP A 131 18.39 -29.74 13.75
C ASP A 131 19.34 -29.62 14.97
N THR A 132 19.75 -28.41 15.37
CA THR A 132 20.66 -28.20 16.50
C THR A 132 19.91 -28.31 17.82
N ALA A 133 20.18 -29.38 18.57
CA ALA A 133 19.46 -29.66 19.82
C ALA A 133 19.59 -28.53 20.84
N GLY A 134 18.45 -28.00 21.29
CA GLY A 134 18.39 -26.97 22.33
C GLY A 134 18.58 -25.54 21.83
N ASP A 135 18.60 -25.31 20.51
CA ASP A 135 18.73 -23.99 19.92
C ASP A 135 17.44 -23.15 20.03
N THR A 136 17.07 -22.78 21.24
CA THR A 136 15.85 -21.99 21.49
C THR A 136 15.90 -20.56 20.94
N ALA A 137 17.09 -20.08 20.53
CA ALA A 137 17.27 -18.79 19.86
C ALA A 137 17.18 -18.91 18.33
N LEU A 138 17.17 -20.14 17.80
CA LEU A 138 17.16 -20.47 16.38
C LEU A 138 18.37 -19.86 15.64
N ASP A 139 19.54 -19.80 16.28
CA ASP A 139 20.77 -19.23 15.71
C ASP A 139 21.30 -20.06 14.52
N HIS A 140 20.95 -21.35 14.46
CA HIS A 140 21.33 -22.28 13.42
C HIS A 140 20.22 -22.54 12.40
N PHE A 141 19.10 -21.80 12.48
CA PHE A 141 18.02 -21.91 11.51
C PHE A 141 18.52 -21.61 10.09
N SER A 142 18.23 -22.50 9.13
CA SER A 142 18.58 -22.30 7.72
C SER A 142 17.70 -23.10 6.77
N VAL A 143 17.25 -22.45 5.70
CA VAL A 143 16.55 -23.08 4.57
C VAL A 143 17.50 -23.61 3.48
N VAL A 144 18.80 -23.69 3.75
CA VAL A 144 19.83 -24.11 2.76
C VAL A 144 19.53 -25.47 2.10
N LYS A 145 18.76 -26.33 2.78
CA LYS A 145 18.31 -27.63 2.24
C LYS A 145 17.37 -27.48 1.05
N ASP A 146 16.68 -26.36 0.93
CA ASP A 146 15.71 -26.09 -0.13
C ASP A 146 16.36 -25.42 -1.35
N GLU A 147 17.57 -24.85 -1.20
CA GLU A 147 18.29 -24.11 -2.24
C GLU A 147 18.73 -24.99 -3.43
N ASP A 148 18.90 -26.30 -3.22
CA ASP A 148 19.31 -27.25 -4.26
C ASP A 148 18.23 -27.43 -5.35
N ALA A 149 16.96 -27.54 -4.96
CA ALA A 149 15.89 -27.94 -5.88
C ALA A 149 14.56 -27.23 -5.65
N ILE A 150 14.11 -27.10 -4.40
CA ILE A 150 12.78 -26.55 -4.07
C ILE A 150 12.69 -25.08 -4.45
N ILE A 151 13.56 -24.23 -3.90
CA ILE A 151 13.56 -22.79 -4.17
C ILE A 151 13.72 -22.51 -5.68
N PRO A 152 14.67 -23.17 -6.39
CA PRO A 152 14.75 -23.05 -7.85
C PRO A 152 13.48 -23.47 -8.61
N ALA A 153 12.81 -24.54 -8.20
CA ALA A 153 11.56 -24.99 -8.83
C ALA A 153 10.41 -24.01 -8.59
N ILE A 154 10.28 -23.47 -7.37
CA ILE A 154 9.26 -22.46 -7.04
C ILE A 154 9.50 -21.18 -7.85
N ARG A 155 10.75 -20.70 -7.94
CA ARG A 155 11.09 -19.53 -8.75
C ARG A 155 10.70 -19.73 -10.21
N LEU A 156 11.01 -20.91 -10.77
CA LEU A 156 10.62 -21.21 -12.14
C LEU A 156 9.10 -21.28 -12.32
N ALA A 157 8.34 -21.77 -11.33
CA ALA A 157 6.88 -21.71 -11.35
C ALA A 157 6.37 -20.25 -11.33
N LEU A 158 6.95 -19.41 -10.47
CA LEU A 158 6.61 -17.98 -10.36
C LEU A 158 6.97 -17.19 -11.62
N ASP A 159 8.03 -17.56 -12.33
CA ASP A 159 8.37 -16.96 -13.63
C ASP A 159 7.30 -17.24 -14.69
N GLN A 160 6.69 -18.44 -14.67
CA GLN A 160 5.59 -18.79 -15.57
C GLN A 160 4.25 -18.16 -15.13
N ASN A 161 4.02 -18.11 -13.82
CA ASN A 161 2.82 -17.54 -13.24
C ASN A 161 3.14 -16.75 -11.95
N PRO A 162 3.37 -15.43 -12.06
CA PRO A 162 3.70 -14.58 -10.91
C PRO A 162 2.57 -14.44 -9.88
N SER A 163 1.35 -14.92 -10.19
CA SER A 163 0.19 -14.83 -9.29
C SER A 163 0.02 -16.04 -8.38
N ILE A 164 0.91 -17.04 -8.46
CA ILE A 164 0.85 -18.24 -7.63
C ILE A 164 0.81 -17.88 -6.15
N ARG A 165 -0.11 -18.49 -5.41
CA ARG A 165 -0.20 -18.42 -3.96
C ARG A 165 0.36 -19.68 -3.32
N ILE A 166 1.20 -19.52 -2.30
CA ILE A 166 1.89 -20.64 -1.65
C ILE A 166 1.34 -20.86 -0.24
N ILE A 167 0.83 -22.06 0.02
CA ILE A 167 0.48 -22.54 1.36
C ILE A 167 1.66 -23.37 1.87
N ALA A 168 2.13 -23.14 3.11
CA ALA A 168 3.22 -23.91 3.67
C ALA A 168 2.81 -24.64 4.97
N SER A 169 3.29 -25.88 5.13
CA SER A 169 2.95 -26.72 6.28
C SER A 169 4.18 -27.53 6.72
N PRO A 170 4.52 -27.60 8.02
CA PRO A 170 5.52 -28.54 8.50
C PRO A 170 4.90 -29.94 8.66
N TRP A 171 5.64 -30.98 8.26
CA TRP A 171 5.29 -32.35 8.65
C TRP A 171 5.70 -32.64 10.09
N SER A 172 6.71 -31.96 10.60
CA SER A 172 7.15 -32.10 11.97
C SER A 172 7.84 -30.83 12.44
N PRO A 173 7.66 -30.42 13.70
CA PRO A 173 8.64 -29.59 14.38
C PRO A 173 10.04 -30.25 14.36
N PRO A 174 11.12 -29.48 14.54
CA PRO A 174 12.43 -30.04 14.81
C PRO A 174 12.39 -31.09 15.92
N GLY A 175 13.15 -32.18 15.76
CA GLY A 175 13.05 -33.34 16.66
C GLY A 175 13.24 -32.98 18.14
N TRP A 176 14.16 -32.06 18.43
CA TRP A 176 14.46 -31.62 19.79
C TRP A 176 13.37 -30.74 20.43
N MET A 177 12.39 -30.26 19.66
CA MET A 177 11.19 -29.57 20.16
C MET A 177 10.05 -30.54 20.52
N LYS A 178 10.22 -31.84 20.27
CA LYS A 178 9.15 -32.85 20.40
C LYS A 178 9.35 -33.75 21.61
N THR A 179 8.26 -34.34 22.08
CA THR A 179 8.27 -35.31 23.18
C THR A 179 9.03 -36.60 22.84
N SER A 180 9.11 -36.96 21.56
CA SER A 180 9.86 -38.13 21.06
C SER A 180 11.36 -37.86 20.89
N ASN A 181 11.79 -36.59 20.99
CA ASN A 181 13.13 -36.14 20.61
C ASN A 181 13.53 -36.56 19.17
N SER A 182 12.53 -36.69 18.28
CA SER A 182 12.66 -37.18 16.91
C SER A 182 11.64 -36.50 16.00
N MET A 183 11.98 -36.30 14.74
CA MET A 183 11.01 -35.84 13.72
C MET A 183 9.93 -36.90 13.44
N ILE A 184 10.15 -38.15 13.83
CA ILE A 184 9.15 -39.24 13.74
C ILE A 184 8.34 -39.30 15.05
N GLY A 185 7.02 -39.21 14.91
CA GLY A 185 6.03 -39.33 15.98
C GLY A 185 6.19 -38.35 17.14
N GLY A 186 5.41 -38.54 18.21
CA GLY A 186 5.36 -37.59 19.33
C GLY A 186 4.57 -36.32 19.00
N THR A 187 4.66 -35.34 19.89
CA THR A 187 3.94 -34.06 19.80
C THR A 187 4.85 -32.91 20.19
N LEU A 188 4.50 -31.68 19.79
CA LEU A 188 5.19 -30.46 20.20
C LEU A 188 5.15 -30.33 21.72
N ARG A 189 6.32 -30.12 22.35
CA ARG A 189 6.36 -29.87 23.79
C ARG A 189 5.78 -28.48 24.11
N SER A 190 5.05 -28.39 25.21
CA SER A 190 4.43 -27.15 25.68
C SER A 190 5.42 -26.02 25.97
N ASP A 191 6.66 -26.34 26.33
CA ASP A 191 7.71 -25.35 26.59
C ASP A 191 8.36 -24.80 25.31
N MET A 192 8.03 -25.38 24.14
CA MET A 192 8.63 -25.02 22.85
C MET A 192 7.65 -24.27 21.92
N VAL A 193 6.42 -23.99 22.37
CA VAL A 193 5.37 -23.40 21.54
C VAL A 193 5.78 -22.03 20.98
N SER A 194 6.37 -21.16 21.80
CA SER A 194 6.87 -19.85 21.35
C SER A 194 8.03 -19.98 20.37
N THR A 195 9.02 -20.82 20.68
CA THR A 195 10.16 -21.05 19.78
C THR A 195 9.71 -21.62 18.44
N PHE A 196 8.70 -22.49 18.42
CA PHE A 196 8.15 -23.00 17.17
C PHE A 196 7.39 -21.92 16.39
N ALA A 197 6.78 -20.93 17.06
CA ALA A 197 6.18 -19.78 16.37
C ALA A 197 7.28 -18.91 15.71
N ASP A 198 8.40 -18.70 16.39
CA ASP A 198 9.56 -18.00 15.84
C ASP A 198 10.17 -18.76 14.65
N TYR A 199 10.15 -20.11 14.67
CA TYR A 199 10.59 -20.95 13.55
C TYR A 199 9.75 -20.69 12.28
N PHE A 200 8.43 -20.49 12.41
CA PHE A 200 7.57 -20.12 11.28
C PHE A 200 7.90 -18.72 10.76
N VAL A 201 8.14 -17.75 11.66
CA VAL A 201 8.55 -16.40 11.26
C VAL A 201 9.85 -16.45 10.46
N LYS A 202 10.88 -17.15 10.95
CA LYS A 202 12.16 -17.30 10.25
C LYS A 202 12.02 -18.00 8.90
N PHE A 203 11.14 -18.99 8.78
CA PHE A 203 10.84 -19.62 7.49
C PHE A 203 10.27 -18.62 6.48
N ILE A 204 9.27 -17.82 6.90
CA ILE A 204 8.64 -16.82 6.02
C ILE A 204 9.63 -15.71 5.65
N GLU A 205 10.47 -15.26 6.59
CA GLU A 205 11.55 -14.31 6.33
C GLU A 205 12.54 -14.85 5.29
N ALA A 206 13.04 -16.07 5.49
CA ALA A 206 14.02 -16.69 4.61
C ALA A 206 13.46 -16.90 3.18
N TYR A 207 12.21 -17.33 3.05
CA TYR A 207 11.57 -17.44 1.74
C TYR A 207 11.31 -16.07 1.10
N ALA A 208 10.96 -15.05 1.89
CA ALA A 208 10.80 -13.69 1.40
C ALA A 208 12.12 -13.09 0.87
N ASP A 209 13.26 -13.38 1.52
CA ASP A 209 14.60 -13.01 1.05
C ASP A 209 14.94 -13.66 -0.30
N GLU A 210 14.38 -14.83 -0.57
CA GLU A 210 14.46 -15.50 -1.89
C GLU A 210 13.42 -14.96 -2.90
N GLY A 211 12.62 -13.96 -2.54
CA GLY A 211 11.57 -13.38 -3.37
C GLY A 211 10.29 -14.21 -3.43
N ILE A 212 10.10 -15.15 -2.49
CA ILE A 212 8.98 -16.08 -2.46
C ILE A 212 8.02 -15.69 -1.32
N GLY A 213 6.84 -15.18 -1.69
CA GLY A 213 5.81 -14.80 -0.72
C GLY A 213 4.97 -15.99 -0.24
N ILE A 214 4.90 -16.19 1.07
CA ILE A 214 4.03 -17.21 1.69
C ILE A 214 2.63 -16.62 1.93
N TYR A 215 1.64 -17.14 1.21
CA TYR A 215 0.24 -16.70 1.29
C TYR A 215 -0.44 -17.18 2.56
N ALA A 216 -0.23 -18.44 2.93
CA ALA A 216 -0.78 -19.03 4.15
C ALA A 216 0.15 -20.09 4.74
N VAL A 217 -0.02 -20.36 6.02
CA VAL A 217 0.60 -21.49 6.71
C VAL A 217 -0.44 -22.33 7.44
N THR A 218 -0.18 -23.62 7.60
CA THR A 218 -0.92 -24.47 8.54
C THR A 218 -0.02 -24.82 9.74
N PRO A 219 -0.58 -24.92 10.96
CA PRO A 219 0.21 -25.27 12.15
C PRO A 219 1.01 -26.56 12.04
N GLN A 220 0.49 -27.53 11.29
CA GLN A 220 0.99 -28.90 11.20
C GLN A 220 0.23 -29.60 10.08
N ASN A 221 0.95 -30.34 9.22
CA ASN A 221 0.35 -31.29 8.31
C ASN A 221 -0.27 -32.46 9.10
N GLU A 222 -1.52 -32.80 8.82
CA GLU A 222 -2.22 -33.98 9.37
C GLU A 222 -2.06 -34.18 10.88
N PRO A 223 -2.42 -33.19 11.72
CA PRO A 223 -2.18 -33.22 13.18
C PRO A 223 -2.91 -34.35 13.93
N GLY A 224 -3.78 -35.10 13.25
CA GLY A 224 -4.44 -36.29 13.81
C GLY A 224 -3.69 -37.60 13.50
N TYR A 225 -2.62 -37.56 12.70
CA TYR A 225 -1.87 -38.72 12.25
C TYR A 225 -0.40 -38.62 12.64
N SER A 226 0.22 -39.78 12.91
CA SER A 226 1.61 -39.88 13.35
C SER A 226 2.27 -41.07 12.67
N PRO A 227 2.99 -40.87 11.56
CA PRO A 227 3.70 -41.93 10.86
C PRO A 227 4.86 -42.52 11.67
N SER A 228 5.25 -43.75 11.32
CA SER A 228 6.32 -44.51 12.00
C SER A 228 7.70 -44.41 11.35
N ASN A 229 7.80 -43.92 10.12
CA ASN A 229 9.03 -44.01 9.31
C ASN A 229 9.41 -42.71 8.56
N TYR A 230 8.66 -41.62 8.73
CA TYR A 230 8.92 -40.32 8.11
C TYR A 230 8.48 -39.18 9.04
N PRO A 231 8.81 -37.90 8.75
CA PRO A 231 8.42 -36.77 9.59
C PRO A 231 6.92 -36.74 9.89
N GLY A 232 6.55 -36.52 11.16
CA GLY A 232 5.15 -36.46 11.57
C GLY A 232 4.96 -36.06 13.03
N SER A 233 3.92 -35.29 13.34
CA SER A 233 3.60 -34.85 14.71
C SER A 233 2.10 -34.73 14.92
N THR A 234 1.60 -35.19 16.08
CA THR A 234 0.21 -34.94 16.45
C THR A 234 0.06 -33.59 17.14
N LEU A 235 -1.06 -32.90 16.89
CA LEU A 235 -1.50 -31.71 17.64
C LEU A 235 -3.01 -31.75 17.86
N THR A 236 -3.43 -31.90 19.12
CA THR A 236 -4.84 -31.77 19.51
C THR A 236 -5.37 -30.36 19.23
N ALA A 237 -6.70 -30.19 19.19
CA ALA A 237 -7.31 -28.86 19.05
C ALA A 237 -6.78 -27.85 20.09
N ALA A 238 -6.63 -28.27 21.36
CA ALA A 238 -6.09 -27.42 22.42
C ALA A 238 -4.63 -26.99 22.17
N GLN A 239 -3.81 -27.89 21.64
CA GLN A 239 -2.42 -27.57 21.28
C GLN A 239 -2.35 -26.64 20.07
N GLN A 240 -3.20 -26.84 19.05
CA GLN A 240 -3.29 -25.92 17.93
C GLN A 240 -3.76 -24.53 18.38
N ILE A 241 -4.74 -24.42 19.27
CA ILE A 241 -5.18 -23.13 19.86
C ILE A 241 -4.00 -22.45 20.56
N ALA A 242 -3.31 -23.16 21.46
CA ALA A 242 -2.17 -22.61 22.20
C ALA A 242 -1.03 -22.17 21.26
N PHE A 243 -0.82 -22.90 20.16
CA PHE A 243 0.18 -22.53 19.17
C PHE A 243 -0.24 -21.33 18.33
N ILE A 244 -1.48 -21.28 17.85
CA ILE A 244 -2.02 -20.15 17.08
C ILE A 244 -2.01 -18.86 17.92
N ASP A 245 -2.26 -18.96 19.22
CA ASP A 245 -2.18 -17.84 20.17
C ASP A 245 -0.76 -17.24 20.27
N GLN A 246 0.29 -18.01 19.96
CA GLN A 246 1.67 -17.50 19.85
C GLN A 246 2.02 -17.09 18.42
N LEU A 247 1.63 -17.90 17.42
CA LEU A 247 1.96 -17.67 16.01
C LEU A 247 1.32 -16.40 15.46
N GLY A 248 0.04 -16.15 15.76
CA GLY A 248 -0.69 -14.98 15.27
C GLY A 248 -0.03 -13.64 15.64
N PRO A 249 0.25 -13.38 16.93
CA PRO A 249 1.02 -12.21 17.35
C PRO A 249 2.43 -12.15 16.75
N ALA A 250 3.15 -13.28 16.67
CA ALA A 250 4.50 -13.32 16.12
C ALA A 250 4.55 -12.88 14.65
N LEU A 251 3.66 -13.42 13.81
CA LEU A 251 3.54 -13.00 12.40
C LEU A 251 3.21 -11.52 12.27
N LYS A 252 2.30 -11.01 13.11
CA LYS A 252 1.92 -9.59 13.11
C LYS A 252 3.07 -8.69 13.54
N ALA A 253 3.84 -9.09 14.56
CA ALA A 253 5.01 -8.36 15.04
C ALA A 253 6.12 -8.29 13.98
N ALA A 254 6.30 -9.37 13.21
CA ALA A 254 7.21 -9.42 12.06
C ALA A 254 6.67 -8.69 10.82
N GLY A 255 5.42 -8.19 10.84
CA GLY A 255 4.83 -7.41 9.75
C GLY A 255 4.24 -8.24 8.61
N PHE A 256 4.06 -9.56 8.79
CA PHE A 256 3.49 -10.42 7.76
C PHE A 256 1.96 -10.42 7.77
N SER A 257 1.38 -10.51 6.57
CA SER A 257 -0.06 -10.72 6.35
C SER A 257 -0.40 -12.19 6.03
N THR A 258 0.54 -13.11 6.22
CA THR A 258 0.38 -14.54 5.96
C THR A 258 -0.79 -15.09 6.78
N LYS A 259 -1.71 -15.80 6.11
CA LYS A 259 -2.89 -16.37 6.75
C LYS A 259 -2.52 -17.62 7.57
N ILE A 260 -3.25 -17.86 8.66
CA ILE A 260 -3.21 -19.14 9.37
C ILE A 260 -4.44 -19.96 8.98
N ILE A 261 -4.22 -21.17 8.46
CA ILE A 261 -5.25 -22.16 8.14
C ILE A 261 -5.13 -23.27 9.19
N CYS A 262 -6.17 -23.48 10.02
CA CYS A 262 -6.12 -24.53 11.04
C CYS A 262 -6.43 -25.92 10.44
N TYR A 263 -6.21 -26.96 11.25
CA TYR A 263 -6.52 -28.36 10.94
C TYR A 263 -5.63 -29.05 9.90
N ASP A 264 -5.85 -28.87 8.59
CA ASP A 264 -5.02 -29.46 7.52
C ASP A 264 -5.00 -31.00 7.54
N HIS A 265 -6.20 -31.62 7.56
CA HIS A 265 -6.37 -33.09 7.62
C HIS A 265 -7.76 -33.53 7.10
N ASN A 266 -8.13 -34.80 7.28
CA ASN A 266 -9.28 -35.44 6.60
C ASN A 266 -10.66 -34.88 6.93
N TYR A 267 -11.63 -35.07 6.03
CA TYR A 267 -13.01 -34.60 6.23
C TYR A 267 -13.66 -35.13 7.52
N ASP A 268 -13.41 -36.39 7.88
CA ASP A 268 -14.00 -37.06 9.05
C ASP A 268 -13.55 -36.51 10.43
N GLY A 269 -12.54 -35.64 10.47
CA GLY A 269 -12.11 -34.97 11.70
C GLY A 269 -12.52 -33.50 11.81
N TRP A 270 -13.53 -33.05 11.04
CA TRP A 270 -14.03 -31.67 11.01
C TRP A 270 -14.41 -31.05 12.37
N THR A 271 -14.65 -31.86 13.41
CA THR A 271 -14.90 -31.36 14.77
C THR A 271 -13.66 -30.72 15.41
N ILE A 272 -12.45 -31.02 14.94
CA ILE A 272 -11.19 -30.37 15.36
C ILE A 272 -11.15 -28.91 14.92
N PRO A 273 -11.28 -28.56 13.63
CA PRO A 273 -11.36 -27.15 13.22
C PRO A 273 -12.59 -26.45 13.82
N GLN A 274 -13.71 -27.14 14.04
CA GLN A 274 -14.85 -26.57 14.78
C GLN A 274 -14.44 -26.11 16.19
N ALA A 275 -13.71 -26.93 16.94
CA ALA A 275 -13.25 -26.59 18.27
C ALA A 275 -12.28 -25.39 18.26
N ILE A 276 -11.36 -25.33 17.29
CA ILE A 276 -10.40 -24.22 17.13
C ILE A 276 -11.12 -22.92 16.77
N LEU A 277 -12.07 -22.96 15.82
CA LEU A 277 -12.82 -21.79 15.38
C LEU A 277 -13.85 -21.31 16.41
N SER A 278 -14.19 -22.13 17.40
CA SER A 278 -15.02 -21.75 18.54
C SER A 278 -14.24 -20.99 19.63
N ASP A 279 -12.90 -21.08 19.64
CA ASP A 279 -12.06 -20.30 20.54
C ASP A 279 -11.88 -18.86 20.01
N PRO A 280 -12.30 -17.81 20.73
CA PRO A 280 -12.27 -16.44 20.21
C PRO A 280 -10.88 -15.93 19.85
N THR A 281 -9.84 -16.36 20.59
CA THR A 281 -8.48 -15.88 20.40
C THR A 281 -7.87 -16.53 19.16
N ALA A 282 -7.91 -17.86 19.07
CA ALA A 282 -7.44 -18.58 17.90
C ALA A 282 -8.23 -18.16 16.64
N ALA A 283 -9.55 -18.08 16.73
CA ALA A 283 -10.40 -17.64 15.63
C ALA A 283 -10.06 -16.21 15.14
N SER A 284 -9.52 -15.32 15.97
CA SER A 284 -9.13 -13.97 15.54
C SER A 284 -7.90 -13.96 14.61
N TYR A 285 -7.04 -14.97 14.72
CA TYR A 285 -5.83 -15.13 13.91
C TYR A 285 -6.00 -16.15 12.77
N THR A 286 -6.97 -17.05 12.87
CA THR A 286 -7.24 -18.08 11.86
C THR A 286 -8.17 -17.56 10.75
N ALA A 287 -7.74 -17.70 9.50
CA ALA A 287 -8.55 -17.35 8.33
C ALA A 287 -9.63 -18.39 8.02
N GLY A 288 -9.39 -19.65 8.37
CA GLY A 288 -10.28 -20.77 8.11
C GLY A 288 -9.61 -22.13 8.35
N ALA A 289 -10.12 -23.17 7.70
CA ALA A 289 -9.64 -24.55 7.87
C ALA A 289 -9.18 -25.20 6.57
N GLY A 290 -8.19 -26.09 6.67
CA GLY A 290 -7.65 -26.90 5.57
C GLY A 290 -8.14 -28.34 5.67
N PHE A 291 -8.46 -28.96 4.54
CA PHE A 291 -8.99 -30.33 4.45
C PHE A 291 -8.28 -31.20 3.40
N HIS A 292 -8.23 -32.50 3.69
CA HIS A 292 -7.71 -33.58 2.83
C HIS A 292 -8.80 -34.64 2.55
N HIS A 293 -8.62 -35.48 1.53
CA HIS A 293 -9.63 -36.48 1.09
C HIS A 293 -9.38 -37.93 1.53
N TYR A 294 -8.46 -38.21 2.45
CA TYR A 294 -8.09 -39.60 2.78
C TYR A 294 -9.12 -40.30 3.69
N GLY A 295 -10.12 -39.58 4.19
CA GLY A 295 -11.20 -40.11 5.01
C GLY A 295 -12.38 -39.15 5.14
N GLY A 296 -13.59 -39.68 5.24
CA GLY A 296 -14.83 -38.92 5.37
C GLY A 296 -15.44 -38.48 4.04
N ASP A 297 -16.26 -37.44 4.10
CA ASP A 297 -17.08 -36.95 2.98
C ASP A 297 -16.96 -35.41 2.88
N PRO A 298 -16.85 -34.83 1.66
CA PRO A 298 -16.67 -33.39 1.48
C PRO A 298 -17.82 -32.53 2.04
N SER A 299 -19.02 -33.10 2.27
CA SER A 299 -20.14 -32.39 2.92
C SER A 299 -19.81 -31.86 4.32
N GLU A 300 -18.81 -32.42 5.01
CA GLU A 300 -18.37 -31.93 6.31
C GLU A 300 -17.73 -30.53 6.23
N MET A 301 -17.17 -30.15 5.08
CA MET A 301 -16.77 -28.77 4.83
C MET A 301 -17.99 -27.84 4.80
N THR A 302 -19.11 -28.27 4.21
CA THR A 302 -20.37 -27.52 4.23
C THR A 302 -20.94 -27.42 5.65
N THR A 303 -20.83 -28.48 6.45
CA THR A 303 -21.18 -28.45 7.89
C THR A 303 -20.39 -27.37 8.61
N LEU A 304 -19.06 -27.34 8.44
CA LEU A 304 -18.20 -26.34 9.08
C LEU A 304 -18.50 -24.92 8.60
N HIS A 305 -18.68 -24.71 7.29
CA HIS A 305 -19.03 -23.41 6.72
C HIS A 305 -20.35 -22.88 7.27
N THR A 306 -21.35 -23.75 7.45
CA THR A 306 -22.65 -23.38 8.02
C THR A 306 -22.51 -22.87 9.46
N LEU A 307 -21.60 -23.46 10.24
CA LEU A 307 -21.32 -23.03 11.61
C LEU A 307 -20.49 -21.73 11.66
N PHE A 308 -19.58 -21.53 10.70
CA PHE A 308 -18.66 -20.39 10.66
C PHE A 308 -18.62 -19.71 9.27
N PRO A 309 -19.70 -19.06 8.83
CA PRO A 309 -19.81 -18.55 7.45
C PRO A 309 -18.83 -17.42 7.11
N GLY A 310 -18.22 -16.80 8.13
CA GLY A 310 -17.15 -15.80 7.97
C GLY A 310 -15.73 -16.39 7.90
N LYS A 311 -15.59 -17.72 7.92
CA LYS A 311 -14.33 -18.45 7.80
C LYS A 311 -14.27 -19.17 6.47
N ASP A 312 -13.08 -19.12 5.87
CA ASP A 312 -12.81 -19.73 4.58
C ASP A 312 -12.48 -21.23 4.73
N ILE A 313 -12.56 -21.98 3.62
CA ILE A 313 -12.18 -23.39 3.56
C ILE A 313 -11.21 -23.57 2.40
N TRP A 314 -10.15 -24.34 2.62
CA TRP A 314 -9.19 -24.74 1.60
C TRP A 314 -9.10 -26.26 1.55
N PHE A 315 -9.09 -26.82 0.34
CA PHE A 315 -8.61 -28.18 0.15
C PHE A 315 -7.11 -28.09 -0.17
N THR A 316 -6.31 -28.65 0.72
CA THR A 316 -4.86 -28.38 0.79
C THR A 316 -4.02 -29.57 0.36
N GLU A 317 -4.55 -30.78 0.39
CA GLU A 317 -3.85 -31.96 -0.08
C GLU A 317 -4.81 -33.06 -0.55
N GLY A 318 -4.54 -33.60 -1.73
CA GLY A 318 -5.14 -34.84 -2.21
C GLY A 318 -4.10 -35.72 -2.91
N GLY A 319 -3.68 -36.79 -2.25
CA GLY A 319 -2.86 -37.85 -2.84
C GLY A 319 -3.67 -38.71 -3.80
N ILE A 320 -3.05 -39.08 -4.92
CA ILE A 320 -3.63 -39.97 -5.93
C ILE A 320 -2.68 -41.15 -6.06
N GLY A 321 -3.22 -42.36 -6.02
CA GLY A 321 -2.47 -43.59 -6.20
C GLY A 321 -3.38 -44.73 -6.62
N ASP A 322 -2.83 -45.92 -6.82
CA ASP A 322 -3.58 -47.09 -7.32
C ASP A 322 -4.83 -47.43 -6.47
N TRP A 323 -4.90 -46.93 -5.23
CA TRP A 323 -6.02 -47.09 -4.31
C TRP A 323 -7.20 -46.15 -4.57
N ASN A 324 -7.05 -45.06 -5.32
CA ASN A 324 -8.12 -44.13 -5.71
C ASN A 324 -8.02 -43.51 -7.11
N ASP A 325 -7.05 -43.90 -7.94
CA ASP A 325 -6.74 -43.25 -9.24
C ASP A 325 -7.77 -43.44 -10.36
N THR A 326 -8.90 -44.08 -10.08
CA THR A 326 -9.96 -44.19 -11.09
C THR A 326 -10.40 -42.78 -11.52
N PHE A 327 -10.56 -42.61 -12.84
CA PHE A 327 -10.97 -41.32 -13.42
C PHE A 327 -12.21 -40.74 -12.73
N ASP A 328 -13.19 -41.60 -12.44
CA ASP A 328 -14.46 -41.22 -11.82
C ASP A 328 -14.27 -40.62 -10.41
N ASN A 329 -13.43 -41.24 -9.58
CA ASN A 329 -13.16 -40.74 -8.22
C ASN A 329 -12.46 -39.38 -8.24
N VAL A 330 -11.37 -39.25 -9.02
CA VAL A 330 -10.61 -37.99 -9.09
C VAL A 330 -11.47 -36.88 -9.71
N ALA A 331 -12.29 -37.20 -10.72
CA ALA A 331 -13.20 -36.24 -11.33
C ALA A 331 -14.34 -35.82 -10.39
N HIS A 332 -14.85 -36.73 -9.56
CA HIS A 332 -15.84 -36.42 -8.53
C HIS A 332 -15.30 -35.38 -7.54
N GLU A 333 -14.10 -35.58 -7.00
CA GLU A 333 -13.47 -34.63 -6.05
C GLU A 333 -13.33 -33.23 -6.67
N VAL A 334 -12.92 -33.15 -7.94
CA VAL A 334 -12.80 -31.88 -8.67
C VAL A 334 -14.12 -31.11 -8.73
N VAL A 335 -15.28 -31.79 -8.74
CA VAL A 335 -16.60 -31.15 -8.67
C VAL A 335 -17.05 -30.93 -7.23
N ALA A 336 -16.92 -31.96 -6.38
CA ALA A 336 -17.47 -31.99 -5.03
C ALA A 336 -16.78 -31.00 -4.07
N ILE A 337 -15.45 -30.84 -4.16
CA ILE A 337 -14.68 -29.94 -3.31
C ILE A 337 -15.18 -28.48 -3.41
N PRO A 338 -15.23 -27.84 -4.60
CA PRO A 338 -15.78 -26.49 -4.71
C PRO A 338 -17.29 -26.46 -4.48
N ARG A 339 -18.02 -27.57 -4.67
CA ARG A 339 -19.43 -27.64 -4.27
C ARG A 339 -19.62 -27.54 -2.75
N ASN A 340 -18.60 -27.87 -1.98
CA ASN A 340 -18.57 -27.82 -0.52
C ASN A 340 -17.66 -26.70 0.03
N TRP A 341 -17.76 -25.50 -0.56
CA TRP A 341 -17.18 -24.23 -0.08
C TRP A 341 -15.66 -24.10 -0.11
N ALA A 342 -14.92 -25.14 -0.46
CA ALA A 342 -13.47 -25.02 -0.60
C ALA A 342 -13.10 -24.03 -1.73
N LYS A 343 -12.11 -23.19 -1.44
CA LYS A 343 -11.59 -22.15 -2.33
C LYS A 343 -10.37 -22.59 -3.13
N SER A 344 -9.85 -23.78 -2.85
CA SER A 344 -8.71 -24.37 -3.54
C SER A 344 -8.92 -25.85 -3.81
N ILE A 345 -8.14 -26.39 -4.75
CA ILE A 345 -7.83 -27.83 -4.84
C ILE A 345 -6.33 -27.95 -5.08
N ILE A 346 -5.61 -28.59 -4.15
CA ILE A 346 -4.18 -28.84 -4.29
C ILE A 346 -3.95 -30.35 -4.25
N PHE A 347 -3.50 -30.91 -5.36
CA PHE A 347 -3.05 -32.30 -5.38
C PHE A 347 -1.64 -32.42 -4.83
N TRP A 348 -1.27 -33.63 -4.42
CA TRP A 348 -0.06 -33.83 -3.63
C TRP A 348 1.23 -33.60 -4.44
N ASN A 349 1.83 -34.60 -5.07
CA ASN A 349 3.11 -34.40 -5.77
C ASN A 349 2.94 -33.85 -7.19
N ALA A 350 3.66 -32.77 -7.53
CA ALA A 350 3.74 -32.27 -8.91
C ALA A 350 4.39 -33.31 -9.85
N ALA A 351 5.43 -33.99 -9.36
CA ALA A 351 6.11 -35.04 -10.10
C ALA A 351 6.62 -36.16 -9.19
N LEU A 352 6.58 -37.40 -9.69
CA LEU A 352 7.26 -38.57 -9.13
C LEU A 352 7.92 -39.37 -10.26
N ASN A 353 8.81 -40.30 -9.93
CA ASN A 353 9.43 -41.17 -10.91
C ASN A 353 8.55 -42.40 -11.23
N GLN A 354 9.04 -43.28 -12.10
CA GLN A 354 8.35 -44.50 -12.51
C GLN A 354 8.20 -45.57 -11.40
N ASN A 355 8.78 -45.32 -10.22
CA ASN A 355 8.72 -46.14 -9.03
C ASN A 355 8.14 -45.33 -7.85
N ASP A 356 7.28 -44.34 -8.10
CA ASP A 356 6.58 -43.55 -7.08
C ASP A 356 7.48 -42.74 -6.13
N GLY A 357 8.74 -42.50 -6.51
CA GLY A 357 9.77 -41.90 -5.66
C GLY A 357 10.56 -40.77 -6.34
N PRO A 358 11.71 -40.35 -5.76
CA PRO A 358 12.26 -40.82 -4.49
C PRO A 358 11.36 -40.45 -3.31
N ALA A 359 11.37 -41.20 -2.19
CA ALA A 359 10.60 -40.84 -1.00
C ALA A 359 11.16 -41.46 0.29
N LEU A 360 11.05 -40.77 1.43
CA LEU A 360 11.35 -41.32 2.76
C LEU A 360 10.40 -42.46 3.14
N ILE A 361 9.16 -42.43 2.65
CA ILE A 361 8.22 -43.55 2.79
C ILE A 361 8.63 -44.80 2.03
N GLY A 362 9.63 -44.70 1.15
CA GLY A 362 10.08 -45.76 0.25
C GLY A 362 9.47 -45.64 -1.14
N ASP A 363 10.19 -46.12 -2.14
CA ASP A 363 9.72 -46.23 -3.53
C ASP A 363 8.71 -47.39 -3.68
N ASN A 364 7.90 -47.35 -4.74
CA ASN A 364 6.77 -48.25 -5.02
C ASN A 364 5.68 -48.15 -3.95
N ASN A 365 5.45 -46.93 -3.45
CA ASN A 365 4.44 -46.63 -2.44
C ASN A 365 3.05 -46.42 -3.05
N THR A 366 2.88 -46.66 -4.35
CA THR A 366 1.64 -46.52 -5.14
C THR A 366 1.11 -45.10 -5.32
N ASN A 367 1.78 -44.07 -4.77
CA ASN A 367 1.41 -42.68 -5.04
C ASN A 367 1.92 -42.26 -6.42
N GLN A 368 1.11 -41.47 -7.10
CA GLN A 368 1.39 -40.97 -8.43
C GLN A 368 1.52 -39.44 -8.38
N GLY A 369 2.60 -38.92 -8.95
CA GLY A 369 2.73 -37.48 -9.20
C GLY A 369 1.82 -37.05 -10.35
N MET A 370 1.48 -35.76 -10.44
CA MET A 370 0.74 -35.24 -11.60
C MET A 370 1.46 -35.52 -12.92
N VAL A 371 2.79 -35.54 -12.85
CA VAL A 371 3.69 -35.90 -13.95
C VAL A 371 4.61 -37.04 -13.49
N THR A 372 4.80 -38.05 -14.34
CA THR A 372 5.86 -39.04 -14.16
C THR A 372 7.11 -38.59 -14.90
N ILE A 373 8.22 -38.37 -14.18
CA ILE A 373 9.55 -38.05 -14.75
C ILE A 373 10.47 -39.24 -14.48
N ARG A 374 10.90 -39.94 -15.53
CA ARG A 374 11.74 -41.13 -15.31
C ARG A 374 13.09 -40.74 -14.72
N SER A 375 13.52 -41.47 -13.69
CA SER A 375 14.84 -41.27 -13.08
C SER A 375 15.97 -42.04 -13.79
N ASP A 376 15.62 -42.95 -14.70
CA ASP A 376 16.59 -43.78 -15.44
C ASP A 376 16.89 -43.26 -16.85
N THR A 377 16.15 -42.25 -17.31
CA THR A 377 16.24 -41.69 -18.65
C THR A 377 15.91 -40.20 -18.61
N THR A 378 16.87 -39.35 -18.96
CA THR A 378 16.69 -37.88 -19.06
C THR A 378 15.58 -37.52 -20.05
N ASP A 379 14.84 -36.45 -19.74
CA ASP A 379 13.78 -35.86 -20.59
C ASP A 379 12.58 -36.78 -20.90
N SER A 380 12.43 -37.90 -20.20
CA SER A 380 11.26 -38.76 -20.32
C SER A 380 10.15 -38.35 -19.34
N VAL A 381 9.06 -37.84 -19.90
CA VAL A 381 7.94 -37.23 -19.15
C VAL A 381 6.61 -37.81 -19.62
N THR A 382 5.75 -38.18 -18.67
CA THR A 382 4.35 -38.60 -18.92
C THR A 382 3.41 -37.80 -18.03
N TYR A 383 2.37 -37.21 -18.61
CA TYR A 383 1.31 -36.54 -17.87
C TYR A 383 0.21 -37.55 -17.50
N ASN A 384 -0.05 -37.68 -16.20
CA ASN A 384 -1.00 -38.66 -15.65
C ASN A 384 -2.45 -38.11 -15.70
N PRO A 385 -3.50 -38.96 -15.56
CA PRO A 385 -4.90 -38.54 -15.69
C PRO A 385 -5.27 -37.27 -14.91
N GLN A 386 -4.73 -37.12 -13.69
CA GLN A 386 -4.97 -35.99 -12.80
C GLN A 386 -4.56 -34.63 -13.39
N TYR A 387 -3.57 -34.58 -14.28
CA TYR A 387 -3.21 -33.35 -15.00
C TYR A 387 -4.38 -32.87 -15.87
N TYR A 388 -4.98 -33.78 -16.63
CA TYR A 388 -6.10 -33.46 -17.52
C TYR A 388 -7.42 -33.26 -16.77
N ILE A 389 -7.60 -33.95 -15.64
CA ILE A 389 -8.79 -33.82 -14.79
C ILE A 389 -8.79 -32.47 -14.08
N LEU A 390 -7.71 -32.12 -13.37
CA LEU A 390 -7.62 -30.80 -12.72
C LEU A 390 -7.58 -29.67 -13.75
N GLY A 391 -6.95 -29.91 -14.91
CA GLY A 391 -6.91 -28.98 -16.03
C GLY A 391 -8.29 -28.58 -16.56
N GLN A 392 -9.33 -29.41 -16.39
CA GLN A 392 -10.72 -29.05 -16.73
C GLN A 392 -11.30 -27.96 -15.83
N LEU A 393 -10.70 -27.70 -14.66
CA LEU A 393 -10.94 -26.50 -13.86
C LEU A 393 -9.84 -25.47 -14.04
N SER A 394 -8.60 -25.80 -13.70
CA SER A 394 -7.53 -24.82 -13.47
C SER A 394 -7.20 -23.98 -14.71
N ARG A 395 -7.37 -24.54 -15.91
CA ARG A 395 -7.17 -23.81 -17.16
C ARG A 395 -8.22 -22.71 -17.35
N PHE A 396 -9.45 -22.93 -16.90
CA PHE A 396 -10.62 -22.08 -17.24
C PHE A 396 -11.12 -21.23 -16.07
N VAL A 397 -10.99 -21.71 -14.83
CA VAL A 397 -11.40 -21.01 -13.62
C VAL A 397 -10.21 -20.23 -13.06
N LYS A 398 -10.26 -18.91 -13.17
CA LYS A 398 -9.15 -18.02 -12.82
C LYS A 398 -9.18 -17.65 -11.33
N PRO A 399 -8.03 -17.32 -10.71
CA PRO A 399 -8.00 -16.76 -9.37
C PRO A 399 -8.96 -15.57 -9.22
N GLY A 400 -9.79 -15.59 -8.18
CA GLY A 400 -10.87 -14.62 -7.96
C GLY A 400 -12.21 -14.97 -8.62
N ALA A 401 -12.30 -16.06 -9.38
CA ALA A 401 -13.58 -16.53 -9.91
C ALA A 401 -14.57 -16.80 -8.78
N THR A 402 -15.82 -16.42 -8.95
CA THR A 402 -16.89 -16.71 -7.99
C THR A 402 -17.60 -17.98 -8.41
N ARG A 403 -17.72 -18.97 -7.52
CA ARG A 403 -18.61 -20.10 -7.76
C ARG A 403 -20.06 -19.59 -7.80
N ILE A 404 -20.81 -20.00 -8.82
CA ILE A 404 -22.23 -19.66 -9.01
C ILE A 404 -23.08 -20.93 -8.98
N ASP A 405 -24.40 -20.77 -8.95
CA ASP A 405 -25.29 -21.92 -8.87
C ASP A 405 -25.44 -22.66 -10.20
N SER A 406 -25.53 -23.99 -10.10
CA SER A 406 -25.78 -24.88 -11.22
C SER A 406 -26.55 -26.12 -10.78
N THR A 407 -27.47 -26.57 -11.65
CA THR A 407 -28.21 -27.83 -11.43
C THR A 407 -27.25 -29.01 -11.37
N ASP A 408 -27.41 -29.85 -10.36
CA ASP A 408 -26.47 -30.92 -10.04
C ASP A 408 -27.25 -32.19 -9.66
N TRP A 409 -26.79 -33.33 -10.17
CA TRP A 409 -27.32 -34.65 -9.83
C TRP A 409 -26.18 -35.53 -9.36
N GLU A 410 -25.76 -35.31 -8.12
CA GLU A 410 -24.71 -36.06 -7.42
C GLU A 410 -24.82 -37.58 -7.67
N GLY A 411 -23.70 -38.21 -7.99
CA GLY A 411 -23.62 -39.63 -8.33
C GLY A 411 -24.03 -39.99 -9.77
N THR A 412 -24.50 -39.02 -10.58
CA THR A 412 -24.91 -39.31 -11.98
C THR A 412 -24.33 -38.32 -12.99
N LEU A 413 -24.77 -37.06 -12.95
CA LEU A 413 -24.34 -35.98 -13.82
C LEU A 413 -24.03 -34.78 -12.92
N GLU A 414 -22.79 -34.68 -12.49
CA GLU A 414 -22.36 -33.72 -11.48
C GLU A 414 -21.90 -32.43 -12.16
N THR A 415 -22.23 -31.27 -11.59
CA THR A 415 -21.86 -29.99 -12.19
C THR A 415 -21.36 -28.98 -11.19
N VAL A 416 -20.44 -28.12 -11.65
CA VAL A 416 -20.05 -26.92 -10.93
C VAL A 416 -19.82 -25.77 -11.91
N ALA A 417 -20.30 -24.59 -11.56
CA ALA A 417 -20.22 -23.41 -12.40
C ALA A 417 -19.52 -22.23 -11.70
N PHE A 418 -18.85 -21.41 -12.49
CA PHE A 418 -18.08 -20.26 -12.03
C PHE A 418 -18.29 -19.07 -12.96
N GLN A 419 -18.16 -17.88 -12.40
CA GLN A 419 -17.95 -16.65 -13.14
C GLN A 419 -16.55 -16.10 -12.82
N ASN A 420 -15.71 -15.98 -13.83
CA ASN A 420 -14.37 -15.41 -13.72
C ASN A 420 -14.43 -13.88 -13.47
N PRO A 421 -13.35 -13.27 -12.96
CA PRO A 421 -13.29 -11.81 -12.77
C PRO A 421 -13.46 -10.99 -14.06
N ASP A 422 -13.10 -11.56 -15.21
CA ASP A 422 -13.29 -10.95 -16.53
C ASP A 422 -14.75 -11.03 -17.04
N GLY A 423 -15.63 -11.68 -16.28
CA GLY A 423 -17.05 -11.87 -16.61
C GLY A 423 -17.35 -13.12 -17.45
N SER A 424 -16.34 -13.88 -17.89
CA SER A 424 -16.54 -15.16 -18.56
C SER A 424 -17.10 -16.21 -17.59
N PHE A 425 -17.83 -17.16 -18.14
CA PHE A 425 -18.47 -18.24 -17.41
C PHE A 425 -17.83 -19.57 -17.74
N VAL A 426 -17.78 -20.44 -16.74
CA VAL A 426 -17.27 -21.81 -16.85
C VAL A 426 -18.30 -22.74 -16.22
N LEU A 427 -18.68 -23.79 -16.93
CA LEU A 427 -19.47 -24.90 -16.42
C LEU A 427 -18.68 -26.19 -16.64
N VAL A 428 -18.38 -26.91 -15.57
CA VAL A 428 -17.80 -28.26 -15.64
C VAL A 428 -18.90 -29.27 -15.41
N VAL A 429 -18.98 -30.27 -16.28
CA VAL A 429 -19.96 -31.36 -16.20
C VAL A 429 -19.23 -32.70 -16.18
N LEU A 430 -19.39 -33.45 -15.10
CA LEU A 430 -18.95 -34.84 -14.97
C LEU A 430 -20.13 -35.76 -15.29
N ASN A 431 -19.99 -36.56 -16.35
CA ASN A 431 -20.91 -37.67 -16.61
C ASN A 431 -20.32 -38.96 -16.05
N ARG A 432 -20.90 -39.48 -14.98
CA ARG A 432 -20.49 -40.75 -14.33
C ARG A 432 -21.18 -41.97 -14.94
N GLN A 433 -22.12 -41.77 -15.87
CA GLN A 433 -22.86 -42.85 -16.50
C GLN A 433 -22.04 -43.54 -17.60
N ALA A 434 -22.35 -44.82 -17.82
CA ALA A 434 -21.79 -45.62 -18.92
C ALA A 434 -22.37 -45.23 -20.30
N SER A 435 -23.38 -44.37 -20.36
CA SER A 435 -23.97 -43.84 -21.59
C SER A 435 -23.77 -42.34 -21.72
N ALA A 436 -23.68 -41.86 -22.97
CA ALA A 436 -23.65 -40.43 -23.26
C ALA A 436 -24.96 -39.76 -22.82
N GLN A 437 -24.85 -38.57 -22.24
CA GLN A 437 -25.98 -37.77 -21.78
C GLN A 437 -26.21 -36.58 -22.72
N SER A 438 -27.46 -36.43 -23.15
CA SER A 438 -27.93 -35.26 -23.90
C SER A 438 -28.45 -34.22 -22.92
N VAL A 439 -27.79 -33.06 -22.84
CA VAL A 439 -28.09 -32.02 -21.85
C VAL A 439 -28.45 -30.72 -22.55
N LYS A 440 -29.45 -30.02 -22.03
CA LYS A 440 -29.75 -28.62 -22.38
C LYS A 440 -29.14 -27.73 -21.31
N ILE A 441 -28.19 -26.89 -21.68
CA ILE A 441 -27.59 -25.91 -20.78
C ILE A 441 -28.38 -24.61 -20.95
N THR A 442 -28.86 -24.03 -19.86
CA THR A 442 -29.59 -22.76 -19.86
C THR A 442 -28.86 -21.72 -19.02
N TRP A 443 -28.80 -20.50 -19.53
CA TRP A 443 -28.13 -19.37 -18.90
C TRP A 443 -28.78 -18.06 -19.37
N SER A 444 -29.22 -17.21 -18.44
CA SER A 444 -29.75 -15.86 -18.74
C SER A 444 -30.84 -15.76 -19.83
N GLY A 445 -31.71 -16.77 -19.96
CA GLY A 445 -32.77 -16.81 -20.98
C GLY A 445 -32.32 -17.37 -22.34
N GLU A 446 -31.11 -17.90 -22.41
CA GLU A 446 -30.53 -18.56 -23.57
C GLU A 446 -30.28 -20.05 -23.29
N ALA A 447 -30.19 -20.85 -24.36
CA ALA A 447 -29.95 -22.28 -24.26
C ALA A 447 -29.11 -22.86 -25.40
N ALA A 448 -28.34 -23.90 -25.07
CA ALA A 448 -27.60 -24.74 -26.01
C ALA A 448 -27.73 -26.20 -25.60
N THR A 449 -27.76 -27.11 -26.58
CA THR A 449 -27.81 -28.56 -26.33
C THR A 449 -26.43 -29.16 -26.59
N ALA A 450 -25.95 -29.99 -25.66
CA ALA A 450 -24.67 -30.66 -25.74
C ALA A 450 -24.79 -32.18 -25.53
N GLN A 451 -23.84 -32.92 -26.07
CA GLN A 451 -23.62 -34.34 -25.74
C GLN A 451 -22.41 -34.47 -24.82
N VAL A 452 -22.61 -35.03 -23.64
CA VAL A 452 -21.56 -35.34 -22.68
C VAL A 452 -21.27 -36.84 -22.74
N PRO A 453 -20.10 -37.29 -23.22
CA PRO A 453 -19.77 -38.71 -23.35
C PRO A 453 -19.79 -39.45 -22.00
N PRO A 454 -19.90 -40.79 -22.01
CA PRO A 454 -19.83 -41.57 -20.78
C PRO A 454 -18.48 -41.38 -20.08
N THR A 455 -18.49 -41.44 -18.75
CA THR A 455 -17.32 -41.38 -17.87
C THR A 455 -16.32 -40.30 -18.33
N SER A 456 -16.78 -39.06 -18.36
CA SER A 456 -16.02 -37.93 -18.90
C SER A 456 -16.28 -36.63 -18.16
N LEU A 457 -15.28 -35.75 -18.17
CA LEU A 457 -15.40 -34.34 -17.82
C LEU A 457 -15.52 -33.53 -19.11
N THR A 458 -16.55 -32.69 -19.19
CA THR A 458 -16.70 -31.71 -20.26
C THR A 458 -16.85 -30.32 -19.66
N THR A 459 -15.96 -29.40 -20.06
CA THR A 459 -15.98 -28.00 -19.63
C THR A 459 -16.51 -27.13 -20.76
N PHE A 460 -17.52 -26.33 -20.43
CA PHE A 460 -18.14 -25.34 -21.31
C PHE A 460 -17.70 -23.95 -20.86
N THR A 461 -17.23 -23.14 -21.79
CA THR A 461 -16.83 -21.76 -21.52
C THR A 461 -17.53 -20.81 -22.46
N TRP A 462 -18.01 -19.67 -21.95
CA TRP A 462 -18.59 -18.63 -22.78
C TRP A 462 -18.38 -17.27 -22.11
N SER A 463 -18.60 -16.21 -22.86
CA SER A 463 -18.68 -14.86 -22.30
C SER A 463 -20.06 -14.34 -22.60
N ALA A 464 -20.67 -13.62 -21.65
CA ALA A 464 -21.84 -12.82 -22.00
C ALA A 464 -21.48 -11.88 -23.13
N THR A 465 -22.38 -11.62 -24.08
CA THR A 465 -22.23 -10.47 -24.96
C THR A 465 -22.27 -9.23 -24.08
N VAL A 466 -21.09 -8.73 -23.77
CA VAL A 466 -20.93 -7.58 -22.90
C VAL A 466 -21.37 -6.36 -23.72
N ALA A 467 -22.39 -5.62 -23.29
CA ALA A 467 -22.77 -4.41 -24.00
C ALA A 467 -21.54 -3.46 -24.08
N PRO A 468 -21.21 -2.91 -25.27
CA PRO A 468 -20.04 -2.05 -25.42
C PRO A 468 -20.05 -0.92 -24.40
N VAL A 469 -18.88 -0.55 -23.92
CA VAL A 469 -18.75 0.60 -23.04
C VAL A 469 -19.24 1.86 -23.76
N ALA A 470 -20.07 2.64 -23.10
CA ALA A 470 -20.51 3.95 -23.54
C ALA A 470 -20.36 4.94 -22.38
N ILE A 471 -19.62 6.03 -22.60
CA ILE A 471 -19.48 7.09 -21.60
C ILE A 471 -20.73 7.98 -21.66
N THR A 472 -21.50 8.00 -20.57
CA THR A 472 -22.74 8.77 -20.44
C THR A 472 -22.50 10.15 -19.83
N SER A 473 -21.41 10.33 -19.07
CA SER A 473 -20.93 11.65 -18.63
C SER A 473 -19.41 11.71 -18.70
N GLN A 474 -18.91 12.71 -19.43
CA GLN A 474 -17.47 12.95 -19.56
C GLN A 474 -16.89 13.57 -18.27
N PRO A 475 -15.60 13.35 -17.97
CA PRO A 475 -14.94 14.07 -16.89
C PRO A 475 -14.87 15.58 -17.19
N ALA A 476 -15.07 16.39 -16.17
CA ALA A 476 -14.99 17.84 -16.26
C ALA A 476 -13.60 18.35 -15.88
N SER A 477 -13.09 19.34 -16.62
CA SER A 477 -11.88 20.07 -16.23
C SER A 477 -12.07 20.73 -14.86
N ALA A 478 -11.00 20.76 -14.06
CA ALA A 478 -11.01 21.34 -12.72
C ALA A 478 -9.79 22.24 -12.51
N THR A 479 -9.96 23.30 -11.74
CA THR A 479 -8.86 24.13 -11.24
C THR A 479 -8.83 24.05 -9.72
N VAL A 480 -7.71 23.61 -9.16
CA VAL A 480 -7.53 23.47 -7.70
C VAL A 480 -6.23 24.13 -7.27
N ALA A 481 -6.15 24.59 -6.02
CA ALA A 481 -4.87 25.00 -5.44
C ALA A 481 -4.00 23.77 -5.14
N SER A 482 -2.68 23.89 -5.26
CA SER A 482 -1.77 22.85 -4.78
C SER A 482 -2.02 22.60 -3.29
N GLY A 483 -1.90 21.37 -2.84
CA GLY A 483 -2.29 20.96 -1.50
C GLY A 483 -3.77 20.58 -1.37
N ALA A 484 -4.68 21.13 -2.20
CA ALA A 484 -6.11 20.85 -2.14
C ALA A 484 -6.48 19.52 -2.80
N ARG A 485 -7.60 18.93 -2.38
CA ARG A 485 -8.14 17.72 -3.01
C ARG A 485 -8.70 18.02 -4.40
N ALA A 486 -8.19 17.36 -5.43
CA ALA A 486 -8.82 17.30 -6.74
C ALA A 486 -9.65 16.02 -6.88
N ALA A 487 -10.76 16.09 -7.60
CA ALA A 487 -11.55 14.92 -7.96
C ALA A 487 -12.01 15.04 -9.42
N LEU A 488 -11.78 13.99 -10.19
CA LEU A 488 -12.29 13.81 -11.54
C LEU A 488 -13.20 12.58 -11.51
N SER A 489 -14.31 12.61 -12.24
CA SER A 489 -15.26 11.50 -12.29
C SER A 489 -15.80 11.31 -13.69
N VAL A 490 -16.01 10.07 -14.09
CA VAL A 490 -16.68 9.67 -15.33
C VAL A 490 -17.94 8.87 -14.97
N ALA A 491 -19.00 9.00 -15.77
CA ALA A 491 -20.11 8.04 -15.74
C ALA A 491 -20.12 7.26 -17.05
N ALA A 492 -20.23 5.94 -16.95
CA ALA A 492 -20.28 5.06 -18.10
C ALA A 492 -21.30 3.95 -17.87
N THR A 493 -21.82 3.43 -18.97
CA THR A 493 -22.66 2.25 -19.05
C THR A 493 -21.95 1.20 -19.91
N GLY A 494 -22.24 -0.06 -19.66
CA GLY A 494 -21.74 -1.19 -20.44
C GLY A 494 -22.15 -2.47 -19.74
N GLY A 495 -22.05 -3.60 -20.43
CA GLY A 495 -22.27 -4.90 -19.81
C GLY A 495 -21.15 -5.22 -18.81
N GLY A 496 -21.44 -6.13 -17.88
CA GLY A 496 -20.45 -6.65 -16.94
C GLY A 496 -19.84 -5.60 -15.98
N THR A 497 -18.72 -5.95 -15.37
CA THR A 497 -17.95 -5.03 -14.52
C THR A 497 -17.15 -4.08 -15.40
N LEU A 498 -17.35 -2.77 -15.21
CA LEU A 498 -16.52 -1.75 -15.87
C LEU A 498 -15.20 -1.60 -15.12
N ALA A 499 -14.09 -1.77 -15.84
CA ALA A 499 -12.77 -1.40 -15.37
C ALA A 499 -12.46 0.04 -15.82
N TYR A 500 -11.71 0.75 -14.99
CA TYR A 500 -11.28 2.11 -15.27
C TYR A 500 -9.76 2.13 -15.22
N GLN A 501 -9.15 2.97 -16.04
CA GLN A 501 -7.75 3.33 -15.91
C GLN A 501 -7.62 4.80 -16.25
N TRP A 502 -7.35 5.63 -15.24
CA TRP A 502 -7.07 7.04 -15.47
C TRP A 502 -5.67 7.21 -16.06
N LEU A 503 -5.56 8.14 -16.99
CA LEU A 503 -4.33 8.51 -17.66
C LEU A 503 -4.03 9.98 -17.40
N LEU A 504 -2.76 10.32 -17.24
CA LEU A 504 -2.25 11.69 -17.22
C LEU A 504 -1.32 11.86 -18.43
N GLY A 505 -1.68 12.76 -19.35
CA GLY A 505 -0.92 12.96 -20.59
C GLY A 505 -0.85 11.71 -21.48
N GLY A 506 -1.83 10.81 -21.35
CA GLY A 506 -1.86 9.51 -22.05
C GLY A 506 -1.08 8.38 -21.37
N VAL A 507 -0.46 8.63 -20.20
CA VAL A 507 0.25 7.59 -19.41
C VAL A 507 -0.65 7.07 -18.28
N PRO A 508 -0.82 5.74 -18.11
CA PRO A 508 -1.61 5.17 -17.02
C PRO A 508 -1.12 5.59 -15.62
N ILE A 509 -2.04 6.00 -14.76
CA ILE A 509 -1.76 6.31 -13.35
C ILE A 509 -1.94 5.04 -12.51
N ALA A 510 -0.88 4.56 -11.87
CA ALA A 510 -0.93 3.33 -11.07
C ALA A 510 -2.02 3.39 -9.98
N GLY A 511 -2.84 2.34 -9.89
CA GLY A 511 -3.91 2.22 -8.90
C GLY A 511 -5.16 3.08 -9.15
N ALA A 512 -5.18 3.94 -10.17
CA ALA A 512 -6.32 4.79 -10.49
C ALA A 512 -7.38 4.03 -11.31
N THR A 513 -8.03 3.05 -10.69
CA THR A 513 -8.90 2.07 -11.36
C THR A 513 -10.40 2.18 -11.04
N SER A 514 -10.82 3.33 -10.50
CA SER A 514 -12.21 3.62 -10.13
C SER A 514 -12.87 4.65 -11.06
N ALA A 515 -14.22 4.69 -11.07
CA ALA A 515 -15.01 5.67 -11.82
C ALA A 515 -14.71 7.13 -11.42
N ALA A 516 -14.16 7.35 -10.23
CA ALA A 516 -13.60 8.62 -9.79
C ALA A 516 -12.11 8.46 -9.47
N TYR A 517 -11.31 9.44 -9.89
CA TYR A 517 -9.93 9.59 -9.47
C TYR A 517 -9.80 10.83 -8.62
N THR A 518 -9.29 10.64 -7.41
CA THR A 518 -9.06 11.74 -6.47
C THR A 518 -7.57 11.90 -6.25
N VAL A 519 -7.09 13.14 -6.34
CA VAL A 519 -5.77 13.52 -5.87
C VAL A 519 -5.99 14.15 -4.49
N PRO A 520 -5.69 13.44 -3.38
CA PRO A 520 -6.00 13.94 -2.03
C PRO A 520 -5.34 15.28 -1.71
N SER A 521 -4.19 15.54 -2.34
CA SER A 521 -3.43 16.78 -2.22
C SER A 521 -2.70 17.05 -3.54
N ALA A 522 -3.32 17.87 -4.41
CA ALA A 522 -2.86 18.14 -5.77
C ALA A 522 -1.53 18.88 -5.80
N ARG A 523 -0.62 18.52 -6.71
CA ARG A 523 0.70 19.14 -6.92
C ARG A 523 0.81 19.61 -8.37
N SER A 524 1.81 20.43 -8.67
CA SER A 524 2.06 20.84 -10.07
C SER A 524 2.33 19.65 -11.01
N ALA A 525 2.88 18.55 -10.49
CA ALA A 525 3.07 17.30 -11.25
C ALA A 525 1.75 16.56 -11.55
N ASP A 526 0.70 16.84 -10.78
CA ASP A 526 -0.66 16.33 -11.02
C ASP A 526 -1.43 17.28 -11.97
N ALA A 527 -0.85 18.40 -12.41
CA ALA A 527 -1.48 19.22 -13.43
C ALA A 527 -1.29 18.58 -14.81
N GLY A 528 -2.35 18.58 -15.61
CA GLY A 528 -2.27 18.08 -16.97
C GLY A 528 -3.61 17.61 -17.51
N THR A 529 -3.54 16.96 -18.66
CA THR A 529 -4.72 16.42 -19.32
C THR A 529 -4.98 15.00 -18.82
N TYR A 530 -6.11 14.83 -18.18
CA TYR A 530 -6.62 13.54 -17.74
C TYR A 530 -7.61 12.99 -18.75
N SER A 531 -7.50 11.70 -19.01
CA SER A 531 -8.57 10.92 -19.63
C SER A 531 -8.73 9.64 -18.83
N VAL A 532 -9.82 8.92 -19.05
CA VAL A 532 -10.01 7.59 -18.47
C VAL A 532 -10.38 6.64 -19.59
N ILE A 533 -9.66 5.53 -19.66
CA ILE A 533 -10.08 4.38 -20.44
C ILE A 533 -11.09 3.64 -19.57
N VAL A 534 -12.33 3.57 -20.04
CA VAL A 534 -13.33 2.70 -19.44
C VAL A 534 -13.41 1.47 -20.33
N SER A 535 -13.20 0.30 -19.74
CA SER A 535 -13.18 -0.97 -20.45
C SER A 535 -14.11 -1.98 -19.82
N ASN A 536 -14.59 -2.90 -20.65
CA ASN A 536 -15.17 -4.16 -20.25
C ASN A 536 -14.75 -5.22 -21.27
N ALA A 537 -15.28 -6.44 -21.17
CA ALA A 537 -14.90 -7.52 -22.08
C ALA A 537 -15.26 -7.25 -23.57
N ALA A 538 -16.14 -6.27 -23.87
CA ALA A 538 -16.50 -5.90 -25.24
C ALA A 538 -15.63 -4.79 -25.85
N GLY A 539 -14.64 -4.30 -25.11
CA GLY A 539 -13.69 -3.30 -25.59
C GLY A 539 -13.55 -2.14 -24.63
N SER A 540 -13.01 -1.04 -25.13
CA SER A 540 -12.78 0.15 -24.32
C SER A 540 -13.15 1.42 -25.06
N VAL A 541 -13.58 2.41 -24.29
CA VAL A 541 -13.80 3.77 -24.76
C VAL A 541 -12.97 4.69 -23.90
N THR A 542 -12.17 5.55 -24.54
CA THR A 542 -11.44 6.61 -23.85
C THR A 542 -12.32 7.84 -23.74
N SER A 543 -12.38 8.42 -22.55
CA SER A 543 -13.11 9.67 -22.32
C SER A 543 -12.55 10.83 -23.15
N ALA A 544 -13.35 11.87 -23.30
CA ALA A 544 -12.83 13.19 -23.62
C ALA A 544 -11.80 13.62 -22.55
N ALA A 545 -10.85 14.45 -22.97
CA ALA A 545 -9.84 15.03 -22.11
C ALA A 545 -10.45 16.03 -21.11
N ALA A 546 -10.14 15.86 -19.83
CA ALA A 546 -10.38 16.83 -18.76
C ALA A 546 -9.04 17.40 -18.30
N THR A 547 -8.88 18.71 -18.32
CA THR A 547 -7.65 19.37 -17.82
C THR A 547 -7.79 19.63 -16.33
N LEU A 548 -6.88 19.06 -15.54
CA LEU A 548 -6.66 19.47 -14.15
C LEU A 548 -5.60 20.56 -14.14
N THR A 549 -6.01 21.78 -13.79
CA THR A 549 -5.11 22.90 -13.55
C THR A 549 -4.81 22.98 -12.06
N VAL A 550 -3.62 22.56 -11.65
CA VAL A 550 -3.16 22.78 -10.28
C VAL A 550 -2.48 24.14 -10.23
N THR A 551 -3.20 25.11 -9.68
CA THR A 551 -2.65 26.43 -9.38
C THR A 551 -1.67 26.31 -8.24
N SER A 552 -0.43 26.73 -8.46
CA SER A 552 0.68 26.55 -7.53
C SER A 552 0.37 27.15 -6.15
N SER A 553 0.38 26.29 -5.14
CA SER A 553 1.08 26.54 -3.89
C SER A 553 2.32 25.62 -3.88
N SER A 554 3.47 26.19 -4.24
CA SER A 554 4.76 25.55 -4.58
C SER A 554 5.08 24.21 -3.88
N GLY A 555 5.21 23.11 -4.66
CA GLY A 555 5.75 21.81 -4.24
C GLY A 555 7.11 21.52 -4.88
N LEU A 556 8.11 22.27 -4.43
CA LEU A 556 9.55 22.17 -4.73
C LEU A 556 10.22 21.10 -3.83
N PRO A 557 11.51 20.72 -4.09
CA PRO A 557 12.38 19.96 -3.17
C PRO A 557 12.17 20.35 -1.70
N LYS A 558 12.19 19.35 -0.80
CA LYS A 558 11.81 19.42 0.64
C LYS A 558 11.78 20.89 1.12
N PRO A 559 10.58 21.47 1.35
CA PRO A 559 10.45 22.91 1.51
C PRO A 559 11.26 23.37 2.73
N ASN A 560 11.77 24.59 2.67
CA ASN A 560 12.43 25.17 3.83
C ASN A 560 11.41 25.24 4.96
N ARG A 561 11.78 24.83 6.17
CA ARG A 561 10.86 24.98 7.30
C ARG A 561 10.46 26.44 7.52
N PHE A 562 11.36 27.40 7.29
CA PHE A 562 11.08 28.83 7.20
C PHE A 562 11.17 29.35 5.76
N LEU A 563 10.13 30.05 5.28
CA LEU A 563 10.15 30.71 3.97
C LEU A 563 10.47 32.21 4.04
N ALA A 564 9.96 32.85 5.09
CA ALA A 564 10.07 34.28 5.32
C ALA A 564 9.89 34.56 6.80
N ILE A 565 10.59 35.58 7.28
CA ILE A 565 10.28 36.18 8.57
C ILE A 565 10.27 37.69 8.44
N SER A 566 9.28 38.30 9.06
CA SER A 566 9.04 39.73 9.02
C SER A 566 8.87 40.25 10.44
N THR A 567 9.49 41.40 10.74
CA THR A 567 9.35 42.06 12.04
C THR A 567 8.90 43.48 11.81
N ARG A 568 7.67 43.80 12.24
CA ARG A 568 7.21 45.18 12.38
C ARG A 568 7.64 45.70 13.73
N CYS A 569 8.39 46.78 13.78
CA CYS A 569 8.70 47.47 15.03
C CYS A 569 9.14 48.92 14.80
N PHE A 570 9.40 49.64 15.89
CA PHE A 570 9.91 50.99 15.83
C PHE A 570 11.42 51.00 15.56
N ILE A 571 11.84 51.78 14.57
CA ILE A 571 13.23 52.01 14.17
C ILE A 571 13.67 53.38 14.67
N GLY A 572 14.65 53.38 15.57
CA GLY A 572 15.28 54.58 16.11
C GLY A 572 16.73 54.75 15.67
N THR A 573 17.47 55.57 16.42
CA THR A 573 18.92 55.79 16.22
C THR A 573 19.74 55.09 17.31
N GLY A 574 21.06 54.95 17.12
CA GLY A 574 21.95 54.33 18.11
C GLY A 574 21.58 52.87 18.39
N SER A 575 21.38 52.51 19.67
CA SER A 575 20.96 51.14 20.05
C SER A 575 19.55 50.75 19.59
N ALA A 576 18.73 51.72 19.17
CA ALA A 576 17.36 51.51 18.68
C ALA A 576 17.28 51.33 17.15
N VAL A 577 18.41 51.33 16.44
CA VAL A 577 18.45 50.93 15.02
C VAL A 577 17.96 49.49 14.89
N GLY A 578 17.12 49.23 13.89
CA GLY A 578 16.62 47.89 13.62
C GLY A 578 17.75 47.01 13.07
N VAL A 579 17.98 45.87 13.68
CA VAL A 579 19.00 44.91 13.23
C VAL A 579 18.35 43.55 13.08
N ALA A 580 18.13 43.12 11.84
CA ALA A 580 17.66 41.78 11.54
C ALA A 580 18.86 40.86 11.25
N GLY A 581 19.08 39.83 12.06
CA GLY A 581 20.09 38.79 11.84
C GLY A 581 19.46 37.54 11.24
N PHE A 582 20.14 36.88 10.31
CA PHE A 582 19.68 35.61 9.74
C PHE A 582 20.83 34.68 9.37
N ILE A 583 20.56 33.36 9.42
CA ILE A 583 21.53 32.31 9.13
C ILE A 583 21.13 31.54 7.89
N LEU A 584 22.03 31.48 6.92
CA LEU A 584 21.92 30.66 5.72
C LEU A 584 22.77 29.39 5.82
N ASN A 585 22.16 28.22 5.70
CA ASN A 585 22.87 26.93 5.69
C ASN A 585 23.42 26.56 4.31
N ALA A 586 22.95 27.21 3.25
CA ALA A 586 23.36 26.98 1.88
C ALA A 586 23.33 28.30 1.09
N PRO A 587 24.14 28.45 0.02
CA PRO A 587 24.04 29.61 -0.86
C PRO A 587 22.60 29.83 -1.34
N SER A 588 22.11 31.05 -1.22
CA SER A 588 20.69 31.36 -1.38
C SER A 588 20.47 32.73 -1.97
N VAL A 589 19.41 32.89 -2.76
CA VAL A 589 18.92 34.22 -3.15
C VAL A 589 17.94 34.70 -2.09
N VAL A 590 18.18 35.89 -1.53
CA VAL A 590 17.32 36.47 -0.51
C VAL A 590 16.79 37.82 -0.97
N LEU A 591 15.53 38.08 -0.66
CA LEU A 591 14.94 39.41 -0.73
C LEU A 591 14.95 39.99 0.69
N VAL A 592 15.59 41.14 0.85
CA VAL A 592 15.61 41.89 2.09
C VAL A 592 14.82 43.17 1.87
N ARG A 593 13.90 43.50 2.78
CA ARG A 593 13.01 44.65 2.66
C ARG A 593 12.98 45.45 3.95
N ALA A 594 12.85 46.77 3.81
CA ALA A 594 12.53 47.69 4.87
C ALA A 594 11.39 48.58 4.37
N GLY A 595 10.16 48.20 4.74
CA GLY A 595 8.97 48.96 4.40
C GLY A 595 8.67 49.99 5.48
N GLY A 596 8.46 51.23 5.07
CA GLY A 596 8.19 52.37 5.93
C GLY A 596 6.94 53.10 5.44
N PRO A 597 7.07 54.09 4.54
CA PRO A 597 5.94 54.90 4.07
C PRO A 597 4.79 54.07 3.50
N SER A 598 5.06 52.93 2.85
CA SER A 598 3.99 52.07 2.32
C SER A 598 3.10 51.43 3.39
N LEU A 599 3.58 51.29 4.63
CA LEU A 599 2.79 50.70 5.72
C LEU A 599 1.63 51.59 6.17
N ALA A 600 1.66 52.89 5.88
CA ALA A 600 0.56 53.80 6.20
C ALA A 600 -0.75 53.37 5.52
N ASN A 601 -0.65 52.79 4.32
CA ASN A 601 -1.79 52.25 3.57
C ASN A 601 -2.38 50.98 4.19
N TYR A 602 -1.67 50.38 5.15
CA TYR A 602 -2.10 49.21 5.91
C TYR A 602 -2.48 49.59 7.36
N GLY A 603 -2.72 50.88 7.60
CA GLY A 603 -3.20 51.38 8.89
C GLY A 603 -2.12 51.48 9.97
N VAL A 604 -0.84 51.36 9.62
CA VAL A 604 0.27 51.58 10.57
C VAL A 604 0.55 53.08 10.65
N SER A 605 0.40 53.66 11.84
CA SER A 605 0.72 55.06 12.08
C SER A 605 2.22 55.28 12.36
N GLY A 606 2.70 56.52 12.19
CA GLY A 606 4.07 56.91 12.58
C GLY A 606 5.19 56.17 11.84
N VAL A 607 5.00 55.89 10.55
CA VAL A 607 5.94 55.09 9.76
C VAL A 607 7.25 55.83 9.46
N LEU A 608 8.35 55.09 9.40
CA LEU A 608 9.66 55.59 8.99
C LEU A 608 9.59 56.02 7.53
N GLN A 609 9.82 57.30 7.21
CA GLN A 609 9.56 57.82 5.86
C GLN A 609 10.60 57.42 4.82
N ASN A 610 11.87 57.34 5.20
CA ASN A 610 12.98 57.05 4.29
C ASN A 610 13.82 55.88 4.82
N PRO A 611 13.27 54.66 4.90
CA PRO A 611 14.03 53.49 5.35
C PRO A 611 15.22 53.26 4.42
N MET A 612 16.41 53.04 5.00
CA MET A 612 17.62 52.59 4.35
C MET A 612 18.00 51.24 4.95
N LEU A 613 18.45 50.31 4.11
CA LEU A 613 18.98 49.02 4.55
C LEU A 613 20.45 48.85 4.16
N THR A 614 21.23 48.33 5.10
CA THR A 614 22.63 47.98 4.89
C THR A 614 22.86 46.54 5.35
N LEU A 615 23.29 45.70 4.41
CA LEU A 615 23.62 44.30 4.65
C LEU A 615 25.08 44.17 5.13
N TYR A 616 25.31 43.39 6.18
CA TYR A 616 26.61 43.05 6.74
C TYR A 616 26.82 41.53 6.76
N ASN A 617 28.06 41.11 6.54
CA ASN A 617 28.45 39.70 6.69
C ASN A 617 28.81 39.36 8.15
N ALA A 618 29.15 38.09 8.41
CA ALA A 618 29.51 37.58 9.74
C ALA A 618 30.68 38.32 10.43
N LYS A 619 31.52 39.06 9.69
CA LYS A 619 32.62 39.88 10.23
C LYS A 619 32.20 41.32 10.51
N SER A 620 30.90 41.64 10.44
CA SER A 620 30.36 42.99 10.55
C SER A 620 30.90 43.97 9.50
N VAL A 621 31.29 43.47 8.33
CA VAL A 621 31.71 44.31 7.20
C VAL A 621 30.48 44.63 6.33
N PRO A 622 30.21 45.91 6.00
CA PRO A 622 29.10 46.27 5.14
C PRO A 622 29.35 45.83 3.70
N VAL A 623 28.33 45.23 3.09
CA VAL A 623 28.38 44.56 1.78
C VAL A 623 27.62 45.36 0.73
N LEU A 624 26.33 45.60 0.97
CA LEU A 624 25.41 46.29 0.06
C LEU A 624 24.55 47.25 0.88
N SER A 625 24.19 48.39 0.30
CA SER A 625 23.19 49.27 0.86
C SER A 625 22.19 49.71 -0.21
N ASP A 626 20.94 49.87 0.20
CA ASP A 626 19.87 50.41 -0.62
C ASP A 626 19.05 51.45 0.17
N THR A 627 18.62 52.48 -0.55
CA THR A 627 17.89 53.66 -0.04
C THR A 627 16.57 53.88 -0.78
N GLY A 628 16.22 52.98 -1.70
CA GLY A 628 14.99 53.04 -2.46
C GLY A 628 14.92 51.87 -3.45
N TRP A 629 13.90 51.04 -3.31
CA TRP A 629 13.82 49.72 -3.96
C TRP A 629 13.82 49.71 -5.49
N LYS A 630 13.58 50.85 -6.14
CA LYS A 630 13.69 51.03 -7.60
C LYS A 630 15.08 51.46 -8.07
N THR A 631 15.95 51.83 -7.14
CA THR A 631 17.34 52.14 -7.42
C THR A 631 18.19 50.89 -7.20
N PRO A 632 19.19 50.62 -8.06
CA PRO A 632 20.12 49.53 -7.81
C PRO A 632 20.88 49.75 -6.49
N PRO A 633 21.11 48.70 -5.69
CA PRO A 633 21.88 48.81 -4.45
C PRO A 633 23.34 49.17 -4.74
N THR A 634 23.96 49.86 -3.78
CA THR A 634 25.37 50.25 -3.83
C THR A 634 26.24 49.21 -3.13
N TYR A 635 27.29 48.73 -3.82
CA TYR A 635 28.33 47.89 -3.19
C TYR A 635 29.21 48.72 -2.27
N LEU A 636 29.51 48.20 -1.08
CA LEU A 636 30.29 48.88 -0.05
C LEU A 636 31.63 48.19 0.20
N SER A 637 32.60 48.96 0.71
CA SER A 637 33.90 48.46 1.18
C SER A 637 34.68 47.61 0.17
N GLY A 638 34.66 47.98 -1.12
CA GLY A 638 35.37 47.26 -2.18
C GLY A 638 34.78 45.89 -2.53
N THR A 639 33.57 45.57 -2.04
CA THR A 639 32.86 44.35 -2.39
C THR A 639 32.46 44.38 -3.87
N THR A 640 32.70 43.29 -4.60
CA THR A 640 32.28 43.12 -5.99
C THR A 640 31.61 41.76 -6.18
N VAL A 641 30.94 41.55 -7.32
CA VAL A 641 30.33 40.26 -7.66
C VAL A 641 31.42 39.18 -7.80
N GLY A 642 31.24 38.06 -7.11
CA GLY A 642 32.10 36.89 -7.21
C GLY A 642 31.91 36.13 -8.52
N SER A 643 32.90 35.32 -8.92
CA SER A 643 32.86 34.50 -10.14
C SER A 643 31.77 33.41 -10.12
N ASP A 644 31.30 33.01 -8.94
CA ASP A 644 30.18 32.09 -8.69
C ASP A 644 28.80 32.80 -8.66
N GLY A 645 28.79 34.09 -8.96
CA GLY A 645 27.62 34.95 -8.87
C GLY A 645 27.23 35.33 -7.44
N SER A 646 28.06 35.03 -6.43
CA SER A 646 27.83 35.49 -5.07
C SER A 646 27.92 37.02 -4.99
N TYR A 647 26.99 37.59 -4.24
CA TYR A 647 26.69 39.03 -4.18
C TYR A 647 26.29 39.63 -5.53
N SER A 648 25.71 38.83 -6.42
CA SER A 648 24.96 39.33 -7.58
C SER A 648 23.61 39.91 -7.17
N THR A 649 23.24 41.03 -7.77
CA THR A 649 21.95 41.72 -7.63
C THR A 649 21.17 41.71 -8.95
N ALA A 650 21.46 40.74 -9.84
CA ALA A 650 20.87 40.64 -11.17
C ALA A 650 19.36 40.29 -11.18
N TYR A 651 18.72 40.21 -10.01
CA TYR A 651 17.32 39.86 -9.86
C TYR A 651 16.47 41.12 -9.73
N ASP A 652 15.34 41.15 -10.44
CA ASP A 652 14.39 42.25 -10.36
C ASP A 652 13.64 42.24 -9.02
N VAL A 653 13.78 43.32 -8.25
CA VAL A 653 13.21 43.43 -6.89
C VAL A 653 11.68 43.35 -6.92
N ALA A 654 11.03 43.90 -7.95
CA ALA A 654 9.56 43.89 -8.07
C ALA A 654 9.04 42.47 -8.32
N GLN A 655 9.65 41.77 -9.28
CA GLN A 655 9.30 40.41 -9.64
C GLN A 655 9.53 39.45 -8.48
N VAL A 656 10.66 39.58 -7.77
CA VAL A 656 10.96 38.74 -6.61
C VAL A 656 10.02 39.04 -5.46
N SER A 657 9.71 40.32 -5.19
CA SER A 657 8.72 40.71 -4.16
C SER A 657 7.36 40.10 -4.44
N ALA A 658 6.89 40.14 -5.70
CA ALA A 658 5.65 39.48 -6.09
C ALA A 658 5.75 37.95 -5.95
N ALA A 659 6.87 37.35 -6.33
CA ALA A 659 7.07 35.89 -6.30
C ALA A 659 7.09 35.32 -4.88
N VAL A 660 7.58 36.06 -3.89
CA VAL A 660 7.58 35.64 -2.48
C VAL A 660 6.31 36.06 -1.72
N GLY A 661 5.33 36.68 -2.40
CA GLY A 661 4.08 37.12 -1.80
C GLY A 661 4.24 38.31 -0.85
N ALA A 662 5.28 39.11 -1.03
CA ALA A 662 5.53 40.30 -0.24
C ALA A 662 4.47 41.38 -0.57
N TYR A 663 4.00 42.12 0.42
CA TYR A 663 3.01 43.18 0.18
C TYR A 663 3.58 44.27 -0.73
N ALA A 664 2.72 44.92 -1.52
CA ALA A 664 3.16 45.91 -2.48
C ALA A 664 3.71 47.18 -1.81
N PHE A 665 4.90 47.60 -2.22
CA PHE A 665 5.34 48.96 -1.95
C PHE A 665 4.57 49.93 -2.86
N THR A 666 3.99 50.92 -2.22
CA THR A 666 3.19 52.00 -2.82
C THR A 666 4.01 53.27 -3.06
N THR A 667 5.24 53.32 -2.55
CA THR A 667 6.17 54.44 -2.73
C THR A 667 7.56 53.94 -3.11
N ASP A 668 8.38 54.83 -3.68
CA ASP A 668 9.75 54.52 -4.09
C ASP A 668 10.77 54.72 -2.96
N ALA A 669 10.32 55.30 -1.83
CA ALA A 669 11.14 55.59 -0.66
C ALA A 669 11.29 54.38 0.28
N ASP A 670 10.46 53.34 0.13
CA ASP A 670 10.72 52.06 0.78
C ASP A 670 12.00 51.42 0.21
N SER A 671 12.75 50.67 1.01
CA SER A 671 13.99 50.05 0.54
C SER A 671 13.84 48.54 0.41
N ALA A 672 14.44 47.97 -0.63
CA ALA A 672 14.54 46.53 -0.81
C ALA A 672 15.68 46.17 -1.75
N LEU A 673 16.35 45.07 -1.45
CA LEU A 673 17.37 44.49 -2.31
C LEU A 673 17.15 42.99 -2.46
N VAL A 674 17.50 42.47 -3.64
CA VAL A 674 17.59 41.03 -3.89
C VAL A 674 19.04 40.69 -4.16
N VAL A 675 19.56 39.72 -3.43
CA VAL A 675 20.98 39.35 -3.49
C VAL A 675 21.18 37.85 -3.34
N LYS A 676 22.08 37.27 -4.14
CA LYS A 676 22.58 35.91 -3.93
C LYS A 676 23.70 35.93 -2.89
N LEU A 677 23.50 35.27 -1.75
CA LEU A 677 24.46 35.20 -0.65
C LEU A 677 25.03 33.78 -0.50
N PRO A 678 26.33 33.64 -0.16
CA PRO A 678 26.88 32.39 0.33
C PRO A 678 26.21 31.91 1.64
N ALA A 679 26.39 30.63 1.99
CA ALA A 679 26.04 30.15 3.33
C ALA A 679 26.81 30.93 4.41
N GLY A 680 26.15 31.27 5.52
CA GLY A 680 26.74 32.04 6.61
C GLY A 680 25.73 32.86 7.40
N LEU A 681 26.25 33.58 8.41
CA LEU A 681 25.51 34.53 9.23
C LEU A 681 25.56 35.93 8.58
N TYR A 682 24.42 36.59 8.53
CA TYR A 682 24.28 37.95 8.02
C TYR A 682 23.44 38.80 8.95
N THR A 683 23.66 40.12 8.92
CA THR A 683 22.79 41.08 9.58
C THR A 683 22.41 42.21 8.63
N VAL A 684 21.21 42.74 8.78
CA VAL A 684 20.69 43.88 8.03
C VAL A 684 20.37 44.96 9.04
N GLN A 685 21.00 46.11 8.88
CA GLN A 685 20.66 47.31 9.66
C GLN A 685 19.67 48.15 8.88
N VAL A 686 18.58 48.54 9.55
CA VAL A 686 17.54 49.42 9.01
C VAL A 686 17.52 50.71 9.84
N GLN A 687 17.64 51.85 9.16
CA GLN A 687 17.63 53.19 9.75
C GLN A 687 17.00 54.20 8.78
N GLY A 688 16.69 55.41 9.23
CA GLY A 688 16.31 56.50 8.32
C GLY A 688 17.53 57.02 7.53
N ALA A 689 17.44 57.09 6.20
CA ALA A 689 18.49 57.65 5.34
C ALA A 689 18.82 59.12 5.69
N ASP A 690 17.82 59.83 6.23
CA ASP A 690 17.85 61.22 6.68
C ASP A 690 18.01 61.37 8.20
N GLY A 691 18.25 60.26 8.92
CA GLY A 691 18.26 60.21 10.39
C GLY A 691 16.87 60.18 11.03
N GLY A 692 15.80 60.05 10.24
CA GLY A 692 14.43 59.88 10.73
C GLY A 692 14.21 58.58 11.50
N THR A 693 13.16 58.57 12.31
CA THR A 693 12.75 57.42 13.14
C THR A 693 11.26 57.13 12.93
N GLY A 694 10.84 55.87 13.08
CA GLY A 694 9.43 55.50 12.93
C GLY A 694 9.21 54.00 12.82
N ASN A 695 7.96 53.59 12.66
CA ASN A 695 7.60 52.18 12.47
C ASN A 695 8.04 51.70 11.09
N SER A 696 8.72 50.55 11.04
CA SER A 696 9.10 49.87 9.81
C SER A 696 8.84 48.37 9.92
N LEU A 697 8.66 47.73 8.77
CA LEU A 697 8.56 46.29 8.62
C LEU A 697 9.83 45.82 7.93
N ILE A 698 10.69 45.15 8.71
CA ILE A 698 11.92 44.53 8.22
C ILE A 698 11.59 43.10 7.82
N GLU A 699 11.88 42.71 6.58
CA GLU A 699 11.55 41.39 6.08
C GLU A 699 12.76 40.74 5.41
N VAL A 700 12.94 39.45 5.66
CA VAL A 700 13.88 38.61 4.92
C VAL A 700 13.12 37.41 4.37
N PHE A 701 13.05 37.34 3.05
CA PHE A 701 12.45 36.24 2.31
C PHE A 701 13.53 35.43 1.63
N LEU A 702 13.39 34.11 1.68
CA LEU A 702 14.13 33.25 0.79
C LEU A 702 13.45 33.22 -0.59
N TYR A 703 14.17 33.62 -1.63
CA TYR A 703 13.71 33.50 -3.01
C TYR A 703 14.34 32.27 -3.66
N ARG A 704 13.49 31.38 -4.19
CA ARG A 704 13.93 30.25 -5.03
C ARG A 704 13.73 30.66 -6.50
N PRO A 705 14.80 31.04 -7.23
CA PRO A 705 14.65 31.37 -8.64
C PRO A 705 14.18 30.16 -9.45
N PRO A 706 13.49 30.36 -10.58
CA PRO A 706 13.10 29.27 -11.47
C PRO A 706 14.29 28.39 -11.86
N GLY A 707 14.15 27.07 -11.72
CA GLY A 707 15.23 26.10 -12.00
C GLY A 707 16.12 25.75 -10.81
N ASP A 708 15.93 26.39 -9.66
CA ASP A 708 16.62 26.03 -8.41
C ASP A 708 16.05 24.71 -7.83
N THR A 709 16.81 23.63 -7.98
CA THR A 709 16.44 22.26 -7.56
C THR A 709 17.02 21.85 -6.20
N ASP A 710 17.78 22.71 -5.52
CA ASP A 710 18.51 22.30 -4.32
C ASP A 710 17.56 22.13 -3.12
N ALA A 711 17.63 20.95 -2.48
CA ALA A 711 16.77 20.55 -1.37
C ALA A 711 17.38 20.84 0.01
N GLY A 712 16.52 21.04 1.03
CA GLY A 712 16.93 21.18 2.43
C GLY A 712 16.62 22.54 3.06
N ASN A 713 16.81 22.65 4.38
CA ASN A 713 16.62 23.90 5.13
C ASN A 713 17.79 24.85 4.87
N ARG A 714 17.58 25.86 4.05
CA ARG A 714 18.52 26.94 3.78
C ARG A 714 18.49 28.04 4.82
N PHE A 715 17.43 28.11 5.62
CA PHE A 715 17.24 29.13 6.65
C PHE A 715 17.13 28.45 8.02
N ALA A 716 17.99 28.83 8.98
CA ALA A 716 18.07 28.17 10.29
C ALA A 716 17.49 29.00 11.44
N ALA A 717 17.64 30.31 11.37
CA ALA A 717 17.24 31.23 12.42
C ALA A 717 17.05 32.66 11.88
N ILE A 718 16.21 33.43 12.57
CA ILE A 718 16.24 34.89 12.49
C ILE A 718 16.20 35.49 13.88
N SER A 719 16.77 36.69 13.98
CA SER A 719 16.61 37.58 15.09
C SER A 719 16.31 38.98 14.59
N THR A 720 15.53 39.76 15.31
CA THR A 720 15.40 41.20 15.06
C THR A 720 15.54 41.94 16.38
N ARG A 721 16.60 42.73 16.49
CA ARG A 721 16.75 43.71 17.55
C ARG A 721 16.12 45.03 17.11
N CYS A 722 15.16 45.52 17.87
CA CYS A 722 14.59 46.84 17.66
C CYS A 722 13.93 47.39 18.92
N HIS A 723 13.39 48.60 18.82
CA HIS A 723 12.66 49.22 19.90
C HIS A 723 11.21 48.71 19.92
N VAL A 724 10.82 48.13 21.06
CA VAL A 724 9.44 47.70 21.34
C VAL A 724 8.72 48.88 22.02
N GLY A 725 7.78 49.46 21.28
CA GLY A 725 6.93 50.56 21.73
C GLY A 725 5.54 50.10 22.17
N ARG A 726 4.56 51.01 22.08
CA ARG A 726 3.14 50.76 22.37
C ARG A 726 2.31 50.83 21.09
N SER A 727 1.09 50.29 21.13
CA SER A 727 0.13 50.36 20.01
C SER A 727 0.76 49.83 18.71
N ASP A 728 0.80 50.61 17.63
CA ASP A 728 1.38 50.18 16.36
C ASP A 728 2.89 49.87 16.43
N SER A 729 3.58 50.41 17.46
CA SER A 729 5.00 50.22 17.71
C SER A 729 5.34 48.99 18.57
N VAL A 730 4.35 48.16 18.95
CA VAL A 730 4.67 46.83 19.49
C VAL A 730 5.42 46.02 18.43
N ALA A 731 6.35 45.16 18.86
CA ALA A 731 7.05 44.31 17.92
C ALA A 731 6.15 43.16 17.49
N VAL A 732 5.96 42.99 16.18
CA VAL A 732 5.13 41.95 15.60
C VAL A 732 5.99 41.13 14.65
N VAL A 733 6.22 39.87 14.99
CA VAL A 733 7.03 38.94 14.20
C VAL A 733 6.12 37.98 13.44
N GLY A 734 6.12 38.04 12.12
CA GLY A 734 5.44 37.10 11.24
C GLY A 734 6.33 35.93 10.87
N LEU A 735 5.87 34.70 11.05
CA LEU A 735 6.58 33.47 10.68
C LEU A 735 5.79 32.72 9.61
N ALA A 736 6.43 32.38 8.50
CA ALA A 736 5.86 31.50 7.47
C ALA A 736 6.50 30.10 7.54
N ILE A 737 5.76 29.14 8.11
CA ILE A 737 6.19 27.74 8.28
C ILE A 737 5.67 26.88 7.12
N GLN A 738 6.57 26.23 6.37
CA GLN A 738 6.15 25.39 5.23
C GLN A 738 5.93 23.91 5.58
N SER A 739 6.49 23.44 6.70
CA SER A 739 6.30 22.07 7.19
C SER A 739 6.43 22.03 8.71
N THR A 740 5.75 21.07 9.35
CA THR A 740 5.73 20.97 10.81
C THR A 740 7.14 20.94 11.39
N CYS A 741 7.43 21.85 12.31
CA CYS A 741 8.74 22.00 12.93
C CYS A 741 8.67 22.38 14.40
N LYS A 742 9.72 22.08 15.16
CA LYS A 742 9.91 22.58 16.51
C LYS A 742 10.66 23.92 16.43
N VAL A 743 10.11 24.94 17.09
CA VAL A 743 10.63 26.31 17.06
C VAL A 743 10.86 26.79 18.49
N LEU A 744 12.04 27.37 18.73
CA LEU A 744 12.33 28.16 19.92
C LEU A 744 12.09 29.63 19.58
N LEU A 745 11.10 30.25 20.22
CA LEU A 745 10.83 31.69 20.14
C LEU A 745 11.35 32.37 21.40
N ARG A 746 12.01 33.52 21.25
CA ARG A 746 12.53 34.31 22.37
C ARG A 746 12.19 35.78 22.19
N ALA A 747 11.89 36.45 23.29
CA ALA A 747 11.82 37.90 23.38
C ALA A 747 12.70 38.33 24.56
N VAL A 748 13.85 38.92 24.24
CA VAL A 748 14.93 39.15 25.19
C VAL A 748 15.16 40.64 25.35
N GLY A 749 14.99 41.13 26.58
CA GLY A 749 15.16 42.51 27.00
C GLY A 749 16.25 42.63 28.07
N PRO A 750 16.02 42.23 29.34
CA PRO A 750 17.00 42.43 30.40
C PRO A 750 18.36 41.74 30.16
N THR A 751 18.39 40.51 29.61
CA THR A 751 19.66 39.85 29.25
C THR A 751 20.47 40.65 28.22
N LEU A 752 19.83 41.40 27.31
CA LEU A 752 20.57 42.26 26.38
C LEU A 752 21.30 43.42 27.07
N GLY A 753 20.81 43.86 28.22
CA GLY A 753 21.45 44.93 29.00
C GLY A 753 22.86 44.51 29.44
N THR A 754 23.03 43.24 29.80
CA THR A 754 24.34 42.68 30.14
C THR A 754 25.25 42.50 28.92
N GLN A 755 24.69 42.55 27.71
CA GLN A 755 25.41 42.51 26.43
C GLN A 755 25.70 43.92 25.86
N GLY A 756 25.51 44.98 26.66
CA GLY A 756 25.84 46.35 26.28
C GLY A 756 24.78 47.07 25.45
N VAL A 757 23.56 46.54 25.36
CA VAL A 757 22.42 47.25 24.74
C VAL A 757 21.81 48.20 25.77
N ALA A 758 21.74 49.50 25.45
CA ALA A 758 21.11 50.48 26.32
C ALA A 758 19.57 50.45 26.22
N ASN A 759 18.88 50.92 27.27
CA ASN A 759 17.42 51.12 27.30
C ASN A 759 16.61 49.87 26.93
N THR A 760 16.91 48.72 27.52
CA THR A 760 16.25 47.45 27.18
C THR A 760 14.81 47.37 27.69
N LEU A 761 13.99 46.55 27.03
CA LEU A 761 12.62 46.26 27.45
C LEU A 761 12.66 45.51 28.79
N PRO A 762 12.02 46.00 29.86
CA PRO A 762 12.25 45.43 31.19
C PRO A 762 11.53 44.10 31.44
N LYS A 763 10.34 43.89 30.87
CA LYS A 763 9.60 42.62 31.03
C LYS A 763 8.90 42.21 29.74
N PRO A 764 9.64 41.70 28.74
CA PRO A 764 9.08 41.20 27.50
C PRO A 764 7.98 40.16 27.76
N GLN A 765 6.82 40.36 27.14
CA GLN A 765 5.73 39.40 27.03
C GLN A 765 5.65 38.96 25.57
N LEU A 766 5.69 37.64 25.34
CA LEU A 766 5.52 37.03 24.03
C LEU A 766 4.16 36.34 23.97
N VAL A 767 3.36 36.63 22.94
CA VAL A 767 2.12 35.90 22.64
C VAL A 767 2.14 35.48 21.17
N LEU A 768 2.02 34.18 20.93
CA LEU A 768 2.02 33.58 19.61
C LEU A 768 0.59 33.33 19.14
N TYR A 769 0.27 33.78 17.93
CA TYR A 769 -1.01 33.57 17.25
C TYR A 769 -0.81 32.75 15.98
N ASN A 770 -1.81 31.95 15.61
CA ASN A 770 -1.90 31.32 14.29
C ASN A 770 -2.52 32.29 13.26
N GLY A 771 -2.55 31.91 11.99
CA GLY A 771 -3.13 32.71 10.90
C GLY A 771 -4.63 33.01 11.04
N SER A 772 -5.34 32.35 11.97
CA SER A 772 -6.73 32.66 12.33
C SER A 772 -6.83 33.60 13.55
N SER A 773 -5.73 34.22 13.95
CA SER A 773 -5.61 35.09 15.14
C SER A 773 -5.94 34.40 16.47
N GLN A 774 -5.82 33.07 16.54
CA GLN A 774 -6.00 32.32 17.79
C GLN A 774 -4.66 32.18 18.52
N VAL A 775 -4.67 32.31 19.85
CA VAL A 775 -3.46 32.12 20.68
C VAL A 775 -3.03 30.65 20.63
N VAL A 776 -1.77 30.42 20.26
CA VAL A 776 -1.10 29.11 20.19
C VAL A 776 -0.21 28.89 21.40
N GLY A 777 0.33 29.96 21.98
CA GLY A 777 1.16 29.91 23.18
C GLY A 777 1.60 31.31 23.60
N GLY A 778 2.22 31.43 24.76
CA GLY A 778 2.77 32.70 25.22
C GLY A 778 3.62 32.52 26.47
N ASN A 779 4.47 33.50 26.74
CA ASN A 779 5.36 33.49 27.89
C ASN A 779 5.58 34.93 28.38
N THR A 780 5.81 35.10 29.70
CA THR A 780 6.10 36.40 30.34
C THR A 780 7.26 36.32 31.35
N GLY A 781 8.11 35.32 31.16
CA GLY A 781 9.17 34.89 32.08
C GLY A 781 9.52 33.43 31.81
N TRP A 782 10.67 33.18 31.21
CA TRP A 782 11.04 31.88 30.66
C TRP A 782 11.23 30.78 31.70
N GLU A 783 11.51 31.14 32.96
CA GLU A 783 11.69 30.22 34.08
C GLU A 783 10.45 30.06 34.97
N SER A 784 9.29 30.62 34.56
CA SER A 784 8.06 30.53 35.36
C SER A 784 7.51 29.11 35.52
N ASP A 785 7.93 28.17 34.67
CA ASP A 785 7.74 26.72 34.78
C ASP A 785 9.11 26.02 34.68
N ALA A 786 9.47 25.23 35.69
CA ALA A 786 10.76 24.55 35.75
C ALA A 786 10.96 23.48 34.65
N GLY A 787 9.90 22.83 34.20
CA GLY A 787 9.95 21.82 33.12
C GLY A 787 10.08 22.46 31.73
N GLU A 788 9.45 23.62 31.53
CA GLU A 788 9.65 24.42 30.32
C GLU A 788 11.05 25.06 30.30
N ALA A 789 11.54 25.55 31.44
CA ALA A 789 12.85 26.19 31.55
C ALA A 789 14.02 25.28 31.14
N ASP A 790 14.02 24.02 31.58
CA ASP A 790 15.03 23.02 31.20
C ASP A 790 14.98 22.72 29.69
N SER A 791 13.76 22.55 29.15
CA SER A 791 13.55 22.29 27.72
C SER A 791 13.99 23.47 26.85
N VAL A 792 13.68 24.69 27.27
CA VAL A 792 14.12 25.94 26.64
C VAL A 792 15.64 26.07 26.67
N SER A 793 16.27 25.78 27.82
CA SER A 793 17.74 25.84 27.96
C SER A 793 18.45 24.85 27.05
N LYS A 794 17.96 23.61 26.98
CA LYS A 794 18.48 22.58 26.08
C LYS A 794 18.31 22.98 24.60
N ALA A 795 17.15 23.53 24.24
CA ALA A 795 16.89 24.01 22.90
C ALA A 795 17.83 25.18 22.53
N ALA A 796 18.02 26.15 23.43
CA ALA A 796 18.93 27.29 23.23
C ALA A 796 20.38 26.82 23.02
N ALA A 797 20.85 25.86 23.83
CA ALA A 797 22.17 25.26 23.66
C ALA A 797 22.31 24.52 22.32
N ALA A 798 21.28 23.78 21.89
CA ALA A 798 21.29 23.04 20.63
C ALA A 798 21.38 23.93 19.39
N VAL A 799 20.84 25.16 19.47
CA VAL A 799 20.89 26.14 18.38
C VAL A 799 22.05 27.13 18.50
N GLY A 800 22.94 26.94 19.49
CA GLY A 800 24.15 27.74 19.69
C GLY A 800 23.91 29.14 20.24
N GLU A 801 22.81 29.34 20.95
CA GLU A 801 22.33 30.65 21.39
C GLU A 801 22.76 30.98 22.83
N PHE A 802 22.91 32.28 23.14
CA PHE A 802 23.41 32.69 24.47
C PHE A 802 22.37 32.39 25.56
N PRO A 803 22.81 32.02 26.79
CA PRO A 803 21.90 31.74 27.90
C PRO A 803 21.17 33.01 28.36
N LEU A 804 19.90 32.87 28.74
CA LEU A 804 19.14 33.96 29.38
C LEU A 804 19.64 34.14 30.81
N SER A 805 20.04 35.37 31.16
CA SER A 805 20.56 35.72 32.48
C SER A 805 19.52 36.39 33.39
N SER A 806 18.34 36.70 32.87
CA SER A 806 17.23 37.29 33.62
C SER A 806 15.98 36.43 33.53
N PRO A 807 15.23 36.26 34.64
CA PRO A 807 13.96 35.55 34.65
C PRO A 807 12.83 36.28 33.92
N ASP A 808 12.98 37.58 33.70
CA ASP A 808 11.96 38.43 33.09
C ASP A 808 11.98 38.39 31.55
N ASP A 809 13.00 37.78 30.95
CA ASP A 809 13.00 37.46 29.52
C ASP A 809 11.94 36.41 29.19
N SER A 810 11.41 36.42 27.97
CA SER A 810 10.41 35.43 27.54
C SER A 810 10.98 34.43 26.54
N ALA A 811 10.63 33.16 26.71
CA ALA A 811 10.94 32.11 25.75
C ALA A 811 9.80 31.08 25.65
N LEU A 812 9.58 30.54 24.46
CA LEU A 812 8.55 29.56 24.16
C LEU A 812 9.11 28.51 23.21
N LEU A 813 9.11 27.24 23.63
CA LEU A 813 9.45 26.10 22.79
C LEU A 813 8.16 25.42 22.32
N VAL A 814 7.90 25.42 21.01
CA VAL A 814 6.61 24.99 20.46
C VAL A 814 6.77 24.19 19.18
N VAL A 815 5.90 23.21 18.96
CA VAL A 815 5.80 22.50 17.66
C VAL A 815 4.70 23.17 16.84
N LEU A 816 5.08 23.72 15.69
CA LEU A 816 4.18 24.46 14.81
C LEU A 816 3.93 23.66 13.53
N PRO A 817 2.68 23.33 13.20
CA PRO A 817 2.30 22.87 11.87
C PRO A 817 2.63 23.91 10.78
N ALA A 818 2.61 23.48 9.51
CA ALA A 818 2.68 24.40 8.38
C ALA A 818 1.58 25.47 8.46
N GLY A 819 1.94 26.73 8.24
CA GLY A 819 1.01 27.86 8.36
C GLY A 819 1.72 29.19 8.60
N LEU A 820 0.91 30.25 8.69
CA LEU A 820 1.35 31.58 9.09
C LEU A 820 1.14 31.74 10.59
N TYR A 821 2.12 32.33 11.27
CA TYR A 821 2.06 32.66 12.68
C TYR A 821 2.49 34.10 12.92
N THR A 822 2.03 34.67 14.02
CA THR A 822 2.40 36.02 14.44
C THR A 822 2.73 36.01 15.91
N ALA A 823 3.96 36.32 16.28
CA ALA A 823 4.35 36.57 17.67
C ALA A 823 4.28 38.07 17.95
N GLN A 824 3.48 38.47 18.92
CA GLN A 824 3.41 39.84 19.41
C GLN A 824 4.23 39.98 20.68
N ILE A 825 5.11 40.99 20.67
CA ILE A 825 6.00 41.30 21.77
C ILE A 825 5.69 42.70 22.25
N GLN A 826 5.39 42.79 23.54
CA GLN A 826 5.15 44.02 24.27
C GLN A 826 5.74 43.91 25.67
N ASP A 827 5.87 45.01 26.40
CA ASP A 827 6.17 44.93 27.83
C ASP A 827 4.92 44.53 28.62
N LYS A 828 5.04 43.59 29.56
CA LYS A 828 3.93 43.14 30.40
C LYS A 828 3.29 44.29 31.20
N ASN A 829 4.08 45.28 31.59
CA ASN A 829 3.64 46.42 32.41
C ASN A 829 3.47 47.70 31.57
N GLY A 830 3.55 47.61 30.25
CA GLY A 830 3.40 48.74 29.33
C GLY A 830 4.60 49.67 29.27
N ALA A 831 5.80 49.26 29.69
CA ALA A 831 7.04 49.98 29.38
C ALA A 831 7.42 49.88 27.89
N THR A 832 8.46 50.59 27.48
CA THR A 832 9.02 50.55 26.12
C THR A 832 10.53 50.44 26.21
N GLY A 833 11.16 49.79 25.23
CA GLY A 833 12.60 49.56 25.29
C GLY A 833 13.09 48.65 24.18
N ASN A 834 14.40 48.50 24.08
CA ASN A 834 15.04 47.65 23.09
C ASN A 834 14.94 46.17 23.50
N ALA A 835 14.49 45.33 22.57
CA ALA A 835 14.49 43.89 22.73
C ALA A 835 15.03 43.24 21.46
N ILE A 836 15.52 42.01 21.58
CA ILE A 836 15.73 41.12 20.45
C ILE A 836 14.63 40.07 20.46
N VAL A 837 13.97 39.90 19.33
CA VAL A 837 12.96 38.87 19.13
C VAL A 837 13.49 37.86 18.13
N GLU A 838 13.41 36.58 18.47
CA GLU A 838 14.15 35.54 17.77
C GLU A 838 13.30 34.30 17.56
N ALA A 839 13.58 33.59 16.47
CA ALA A 839 12.98 32.32 16.13
C ALA A 839 14.04 31.37 15.55
N TYR A 840 14.23 30.22 16.21
CA TYR A 840 15.20 29.20 15.81
C TYR A 840 14.50 27.88 15.47
N LEU A 841 14.93 27.21 14.40
CA LEU A 841 14.60 25.81 14.18
C LEU A 841 15.36 24.96 15.18
N VAL A 842 14.64 24.18 15.97
CA VAL A 842 15.24 23.19 16.88
C VAL A 842 15.30 21.84 16.14
N PRO A 843 16.48 21.20 16.05
CA PRO A 843 16.66 19.91 15.38
C PRO A 843 15.70 18.81 15.85
#